data_AF-A0A4Z0YQ00-F1
#
_entry.id   AF-A0A4Z0YQ00-F1
#
_cell.length_a   1.000
_cell.length_b   1.000
_cell.length_c   1.000
_cell.angle_alpha   90.00
_cell.angle_beta   90.00
_cell.angle_gamma   90.00
#
_symmetry.space_group_name_H-M   'P 1'
#
loop_
_entity.id
_entity.type
_entity.pdbx_description
1 polymer ?
#
loop_
_entity_poly.entity_id
_entity_poly.type
_entity_poly.pdbx_seq_one_letter_code
_entity_poly.pdbx_strand_id
1 'polypeptide(L)'
;MCGIHTIITASTDAGLSSELRQSLINRGPDHFGQAQRELPCVDPDQQLRLYFTSTVLALRGDHVAKQPLEENVGVGSVLCWNGEAWRIDGQPVCGNDGEAVFSTLQSSTSPSRQVREAHVLAVLRSIEGPFAFVYYDFAAGRVYYGRDRLGRRSLLIKTAGNANSITLSSIASVPTDGWVEVSSGGIWSIDLKTYDGRLSGFSLQDYVTNNVWLQSSNDDMVSSIGVFNKELPPPKHALDFSSPSLQILRHKLIESLKPRVLDVPEPLSATPDVDIRIAILFSGGLDSTVLARLTHELVPIDQGLDLINVAFENPRRVALEAKQPHLRASDTYESCPDRATGRKAFAELKSSCPGRYWRFIAVNVPFEEAMAHKEKVLSLMYPHDTEMDLSIAFALYFAARGTGDCYVNQIEWQPSPPTISTTARVLLSGLGADELFGGYSRHELAFKRRGYSGLIDELELDVSRIGQRNLGRDDRIMAHWGREVRFPYLDEEVFKFAISSPVWEKCDFENVFHPAVIDPAKRILRLLADQLDLPIAARQKKKAIQFGSRTPRSRAQQAASGVQLKFLQESRLIELRRMINPRSFGDDDDRYFRVGSATFRVPFQFSCDEYWLPWVSRASELVDTILVDNLFWWLPDIYTHAWPTDPNWRIVTLGSSFEGFGEPSVKYYNIKKLSQPALQILQSTSLTWQL
;
A
#
# COMPACT_ATOMS: atom_id res chain seq x y z
N MET A 1 7.32 -13.51 -12.74
CA MET A 1 7.82 -12.10 -12.54
C MET A 1 9.22 -11.85 -13.13
N CYS A 2 9.52 -10.62 -13.56
CA CYS A 2 10.79 -10.22 -14.19
C CYS A 2 11.21 -8.78 -13.82
N GLY A 3 12.47 -8.41 -14.09
CA GLY A 3 12.88 -7.01 -14.26
C GLY A 3 12.99 -6.69 -15.74
N ILE A 4 12.26 -5.69 -16.24
CA ILE A 4 12.32 -5.29 -17.65
C ILE A 4 12.87 -3.88 -17.81
N HIS A 5 13.63 -3.66 -18.88
CA HIS A 5 14.18 -2.37 -19.25
C HIS A 5 14.27 -2.25 -20.78
N THR A 6 13.92 -1.07 -21.32
CA THR A 6 13.99 -0.80 -22.76
C THR A 6 14.40 0.64 -23.02
N ILE A 7 15.35 0.86 -23.93
CA ILE A 7 15.73 2.18 -24.42
C ILE A 7 15.40 2.26 -25.91
N ILE A 8 14.72 3.33 -26.32
CA ILE A 8 14.54 3.72 -27.72
C ILE A 8 15.32 5.02 -27.90
N THR A 9 16.39 5.00 -28.70
CA THR A 9 17.26 6.18 -28.87
C THR A 9 17.99 6.14 -30.20
N ALA A 10 18.40 7.30 -30.71
CA ALA A 10 19.37 7.39 -31.81
C ALA A 10 20.83 7.41 -31.32
N SER A 11 21.07 7.58 -30.01
CA SER A 11 22.41 7.56 -29.44
C SER A 11 23.05 6.17 -29.56
N THR A 12 24.36 6.14 -29.82
CA THR A 12 25.17 4.92 -29.72
C THR A 12 25.55 4.61 -28.27
N ASP A 13 25.50 5.60 -27.37
CA ASP A 13 25.77 5.46 -25.95
C ASP A 13 24.48 5.20 -25.15
N ALA A 14 23.96 3.98 -25.30
CA ALA A 14 22.74 3.52 -24.63
C ALA A 14 23.09 2.42 -23.62
N GLY A 15 23.80 2.79 -22.56
CA GLY A 15 24.23 1.88 -21.52
C GLY A 15 23.17 1.61 -20.45
N LEU A 16 23.02 0.35 -20.07
CA LEU A 16 22.40 -0.03 -18.80
C LEU A 16 23.43 0.19 -17.67
N SER A 17 23.17 1.14 -16.76
CA SER A 17 24.10 1.40 -15.65
C SER A 17 24.28 0.17 -14.76
N SER A 18 25.43 0.07 -14.09
CA SER A 18 25.75 -1.09 -13.26
C SER A 18 24.77 -1.27 -12.09
N GLU A 19 24.32 -0.15 -11.52
CA GLU A 19 23.38 -0.09 -10.40
C GLU A 19 21.97 -0.51 -10.83
N LEU A 20 21.53 -0.04 -12.01
CA LEU A 20 20.23 -0.42 -12.57
C LEU A 20 20.25 -1.90 -12.97
N ARG A 21 21.33 -2.37 -13.60
CA ARG A 21 21.55 -3.78 -13.91
C ARG A 21 21.42 -4.65 -12.67
N GLN A 22 22.13 -4.32 -11.60
CA GLN A 22 22.06 -5.09 -10.35
C GLN A 22 20.65 -5.06 -9.76
N SER A 23 19.98 -3.92 -9.81
CA SER A 23 18.62 -3.78 -9.26
C SER A 23 17.57 -4.55 -10.08
N LEU A 24 17.77 -4.71 -11.40
CA LEU A 24 16.96 -5.61 -12.23
C LEU A 24 17.27 -7.09 -11.92
N ILE A 25 18.54 -7.46 -11.77
CA ILE A 25 18.95 -8.83 -11.41
C ILE A 25 18.36 -9.23 -10.05
N ASN A 26 18.33 -8.32 -9.09
CA ASN A 26 17.70 -8.53 -7.79
C ASN A 26 16.22 -8.92 -7.90
N ARG A 27 15.51 -8.46 -8.94
CA ARG A 27 14.11 -8.84 -9.22
C ARG A 27 14.00 -10.21 -9.86
N GLY A 28 14.90 -10.51 -10.79
CA GLY A 28 14.91 -11.74 -11.57
C GLY A 28 16.29 -12.39 -11.61
N PRO A 29 16.71 -13.09 -10.55
CA PRO A 29 18.08 -13.60 -10.43
C PRO A 29 18.37 -14.84 -11.30
N ASP A 30 17.37 -15.50 -11.88
CA ASP A 30 17.55 -16.80 -12.56
C ASP A 30 18.11 -16.66 -13.98
N HIS A 31 17.91 -15.49 -14.60
CA HIS A 31 18.42 -15.21 -15.93
C HIS A 31 18.62 -13.70 -16.14
N PHE A 32 19.62 -13.32 -16.91
CA PHE A 32 19.80 -11.97 -17.45
C PHE A 32 19.99 -12.08 -18.96
N GLY A 33 19.16 -11.40 -19.74
CA GLY A 33 19.21 -11.40 -21.20
C GLY A 33 19.08 -10.01 -21.78
N GLN A 34 19.63 -9.83 -22.98
CA GLN A 34 19.55 -8.57 -23.74
C GLN A 34 19.32 -8.86 -25.22
N ALA A 35 18.59 -7.97 -25.88
CA ALA A 35 18.37 -7.99 -27.32
C ALA A 35 18.47 -6.57 -27.88
N GLN A 36 18.87 -6.44 -29.15
CA GLN A 36 18.95 -5.16 -29.85
C GLN A 36 18.19 -5.24 -31.17
N ARG A 37 17.53 -4.13 -31.55
CA ARG A 37 16.95 -3.93 -32.88
C ARG A 37 17.34 -2.56 -33.39
N GLU A 38 17.51 -2.46 -34.70
CA GLU A 38 17.81 -1.19 -35.35
C GLU A 38 16.82 -0.95 -36.47
N LEU A 39 16.30 0.28 -36.56
CA LEU A 39 15.47 0.66 -37.69
C LEU A 39 16.36 0.95 -38.90
N PRO A 40 15.90 0.62 -40.12
CA PRO A 40 16.57 1.05 -41.34
C PRO A 40 16.61 2.58 -41.40
N CYS A 41 17.78 3.16 -41.66
CA CYS A 41 17.96 4.60 -41.89
C CYS A 41 18.98 4.81 -43.02
N VAL A 42 18.86 5.95 -43.73
CA VAL A 42 19.83 6.36 -44.76
C VAL A 42 21.15 6.81 -44.13
N ASP A 43 21.08 7.39 -42.93
CA ASP A 43 22.23 7.88 -42.16
C ASP A 43 22.41 7.02 -40.88
N PRO A 44 23.50 6.23 -40.77
CA PRO A 44 23.78 5.40 -39.60
C PRO A 44 23.90 6.18 -38.28
N ASP A 45 24.31 7.46 -38.34
CA ASP A 45 24.45 8.32 -37.16
C ASP A 45 23.08 8.81 -36.64
N GLN A 46 22.03 8.65 -37.44
CA GLN A 46 20.65 8.99 -37.10
C GLN A 46 19.79 7.73 -36.94
N GLN A 47 20.39 6.55 -36.97
CA GLN A 47 19.65 5.31 -36.85
C GLN A 47 19.00 5.16 -35.46
N LEU A 48 17.69 4.94 -35.41
CA LEU A 48 17.01 4.57 -34.17
C LEU A 48 17.36 3.14 -33.77
N ARG A 49 17.81 2.99 -32.53
CA ARG A 49 18.20 1.73 -31.89
C ARG A 49 17.29 1.46 -30.71
N LEU A 50 16.92 0.20 -30.57
CA LEU A 50 16.11 -0.32 -29.48
C LEU A 50 16.94 -1.33 -28.72
N TYR A 51 17.12 -1.09 -27.43
CA TYR A 51 17.82 -1.98 -26.52
C TYR A 51 16.83 -2.55 -25.53
N PHE A 52 16.75 -3.87 -25.47
CA PHE A 52 15.87 -4.61 -24.59
C PHE A 52 16.71 -5.35 -23.54
N THR A 53 16.29 -5.31 -22.30
CA THR A 53 16.90 -6.08 -21.21
C THR A 53 15.80 -6.70 -20.38
N SER A 54 15.94 -7.98 -20.06
CA SER A 54 15.05 -8.67 -19.14
C SER A 54 15.84 -9.53 -18.16
N THR A 55 15.35 -9.59 -16.93
CA THR A 55 15.83 -10.49 -15.88
C THR A 55 14.67 -11.34 -15.40
N VAL A 56 14.91 -12.63 -15.11
CA VAL A 56 13.81 -13.60 -14.92
C VAL A 56 13.79 -14.15 -13.50
N LEU A 57 12.62 -14.11 -12.86
CA LEU A 57 12.28 -14.93 -11.71
C LEU A 57 11.37 -16.07 -12.19
N ALA A 58 11.93 -17.27 -12.33
CA ALA A 58 11.23 -18.41 -12.91
C ALA A 58 10.21 -18.99 -11.92
N LEU A 59 8.93 -18.69 -12.17
CA LEU A 59 7.79 -19.12 -11.34
C LEU A 59 6.66 -19.78 -12.16
N ARG A 60 6.81 -19.85 -13.49
CA ARG A 60 5.81 -20.38 -14.42
C ARG A 60 6.48 -21.22 -15.51
N GLY A 61 5.83 -22.32 -15.85
CA GLY A 61 6.37 -23.33 -16.76
C GLY A 61 7.30 -24.32 -16.04
N ASP A 62 7.83 -25.25 -16.82
CA ASP A 62 8.73 -26.33 -16.41
C ASP A 62 10.22 -25.97 -16.58
N HIS A 63 10.51 -24.75 -17.04
CA HIS A 63 11.85 -24.28 -17.33
C HIS A 63 11.99 -22.76 -17.12
N VAL A 64 13.22 -22.25 -17.17
CA VAL A 64 13.50 -20.81 -17.16
C VAL A 64 13.27 -20.26 -18.57
N ALA A 65 12.11 -19.64 -18.81
CA ALA A 65 11.83 -18.94 -20.06
C ALA A 65 12.76 -17.72 -20.19
N LYS A 66 13.78 -17.82 -21.06
CA LYS A 66 14.81 -16.81 -21.22
C LYS A 66 14.24 -15.59 -21.94
N GLN A 67 14.35 -14.42 -21.32
CA GLN A 67 13.84 -13.16 -21.87
C GLN A 67 14.99 -12.15 -22.07
N PRO A 68 14.88 -11.16 -22.98
CA PRO A 68 13.72 -10.83 -23.82
C PRO A 68 13.32 -11.97 -24.76
N LEU A 69 12.02 -12.20 -24.96
CA LEU A 69 11.54 -13.20 -25.92
C LEU A 69 11.69 -12.63 -27.32
N GLU A 70 12.40 -13.34 -28.19
CA GLU A 70 12.68 -12.92 -29.55
C GLU A 70 12.05 -13.87 -30.56
N GLU A 71 11.48 -13.32 -31.64
CA GLU A 71 10.97 -14.11 -32.77
C GLU A 71 12.11 -14.88 -33.45
N ASN A 72 13.18 -14.16 -33.76
CA ASN A 72 14.45 -14.69 -34.23
C ASN A 72 15.57 -13.90 -33.54
N VAL A 73 16.70 -14.54 -33.26
CA VAL A 73 17.83 -13.85 -32.63
C VAL A 73 18.32 -12.72 -33.54
N GLY A 74 18.30 -11.49 -33.04
CA GLY A 74 18.76 -10.29 -33.76
C GLY A 74 17.80 -9.71 -34.80
N VAL A 75 16.71 -10.38 -35.17
CA VAL A 75 15.72 -9.90 -36.16
C VAL A 75 14.29 -10.21 -35.71
N GLY A 76 13.31 -9.41 -36.12
CA GLY A 76 11.90 -9.67 -35.80
C GLY A 76 11.46 -9.10 -34.46
N SER A 77 10.30 -9.55 -34.01
CA SER A 77 9.60 -8.97 -32.87
C SER A 77 10.26 -9.34 -31.54
N VAL A 78 10.11 -8.49 -30.52
CA VAL A 78 10.70 -8.69 -29.18
C VAL A 78 9.67 -8.40 -28.10
N LEU A 79 9.56 -9.26 -27.09
CA LEU A 79 8.73 -9.05 -25.90
C LEU A 79 9.59 -9.08 -24.63
N CYS A 80 9.52 -7.99 -23.85
CA CYS A 80 9.92 -7.95 -22.46
C CYS A 80 8.66 -8.11 -21.59
N TRP A 81 8.55 -9.20 -20.83
CA TRP A 81 7.38 -9.53 -20.04
C TRP A 81 7.72 -9.58 -18.55
N ASN A 82 7.05 -8.75 -17.74
CA ASN A 82 7.08 -8.82 -16.28
C ASN A 82 5.66 -9.01 -15.75
N GLY A 83 5.24 -10.25 -15.55
CA GLY A 83 3.89 -10.50 -15.06
C GLY A 83 3.57 -11.98 -14.93
N GLU A 84 2.28 -12.21 -14.74
CA GLU A 84 1.63 -13.52 -14.70
C GLU A 84 0.31 -13.38 -15.49
N ALA A 85 0.24 -13.97 -16.69
CA ALA A 85 -1.03 -14.12 -17.40
C ALA A 85 -1.74 -15.38 -16.91
N TRP A 86 -2.71 -15.23 -16.01
CA TRP A 86 -3.49 -16.36 -15.49
C TRP A 86 -4.48 -16.89 -16.53
N ARG A 87 -5.12 -15.97 -17.26
CA ARG A 87 -5.99 -16.29 -18.38
C ARG A 87 -5.69 -15.41 -19.59
N ILE A 88 -5.89 -15.97 -20.77
CA ILE A 88 -5.89 -15.25 -22.04
C ILE A 88 -7.21 -15.61 -22.73
N ASP A 89 -8.02 -14.61 -23.07
CA ASP A 89 -9.34 -14.83 -23.69
C ASP A 89 -10.25 -15.74 -22.84
N GLY A 90 -10.22 -15.53 -21.52
CA GLY A 90 -10.98 -16.32 -20.55
C GLY A 90 -10.48 -17.75 -20.32
N GLN A 91 -9.45 -18.21 -21.04
CA GLN A 91 -8.89 -19.56 -20.89
C GLN A 91 -7.66 -19.56 -19.98
N PRO A 92 -7.55 -20.50 -19.02
CA PRO A 92 -6.35 -20.67 -18.20
C PRO A 92 -5.10 -20.91 -19.05
N VAL A 93 -4.00 -20.23 -18.70
CA VAL A 93 -2.72 -20.42 -19.38
C VAL A 93 -1.97 -21.62 -18.81
N CYS A 94 -1.61 -22.57 -19.68
CA CYS A 94 -0.78 -23.73 -19.34
C CYS A 94 0.68 -23.47 -19.75
N GLY A 95 1.64 -23.92 -18.94
CA GLY A 95 3.07 -23.71 -19.21
C GLY A 95 3.55 -22.31 -18.83
N ASN A 96 4.53 -21.79 -19.59
CA ASN A 96 5.04 -20.44 -19.39
C ASN A 96 4.11 -19.40 -20.02
N ASP A 97 3.70 -18.43 -19.22
CA ASP A 97 2.73 -17.42 -19.60
C ASP A 97 3.29 -16.37 -20.55
N GLY A 98 4.55 -15.96 -20.36
CA GLY A 98 5.23 -15.00 -21.25
C GLY A 98 5.38 -15.55 -22.68
N GLU A 99 5.75 -16.83 -22.82
CA GLU A 99 5.84 -17.51 -24.11
C GLU A 99 4.46 -17.64 -24.77
N ALA A 100 3.42 -17.99 -24.01
CA ALA A 100 2.05 -18.06 -24.53
C ALA A 100 1.54 -16.69 -25.03
N VAL A 101 1.81 -15.62 -24.27
CA VAL A 101 1.50 -14.24 -24.68
C VAL A 101 2.24 -13.89 -25.97
N PHE A 102 3.54 -14.15 -26.03
CA PHE A 102 4.35 -13.85 -27.22
C PHE A 102 3.87 -14.59 -28.46
N SER A 103 3.63 -15.90 -28.34
CA SER A 103 3.07 -16.71 -29.42
C SER A 103 1.72 -16.18 -29.90
N THR A 104 0.86 -15.71 -28.99
CA THR A 104 -0.46 -15.17 -29.35
C THR A 104 -0.32 -13.81 -30.06
N LEU A 105 0.61 -12.95 -29.63
CA LEU A 105 0.92 -11.68 -30.29
C LEU A 105 1.43 -11.88 -31.73
N GLN A 106 2.18 -12.96 -31.97
CA GLN A 106 2.77 -13.28 -33.26
C GLN A 106 1.82 -14.00 -34.24
N SER A 107 0.68 -14.49 -33.77
CA SER A 107 -0.23 -15.30 -34.59
C SER A 107 -0.85 -14.57 -35.78
N SER A 108 -0.87 -13.22 -35.75
CA SER A 108 -1.30 -12.42 -36.90
C SER A 108 -0.15 -12.24 -37.91
N THR A 109 -0.34 -12.80 -39.11
CA THR A 109 0.57 -12.65 -40.25
C THR A 109 0.16 -11.56 -41.23
N SER A 110 -0.88 -10.77 -40.89
CA SER A 110 -1.39 -9.72 -41.78
C SER A 110 -0.32 -8.66 -42.07
N PRO A 111 -0.13 -8.25 -43.33
CA PRO A 111 0.77 -7.15 -43.69
C PRO A 111 0.18 -5.78 -43.36
N SER A 112 -1.13 -5.68 -43.08
CA SER A 112 -1.78 -4.42 -42.73
C SER A 112 -1.44 -4.00 -41.30
N ARG A 113 -0.83 -2.81 -41.16
CA ARG A 113 -0.44 -2.25 -39.86
C ARG A 113 -1.64 -2.06 -38.92
N GLN A 114 -2.77 -1.63 -39.46
CA GLN A 114 -4.01 -1.42 -38.69
C GLN A 114 -4.59 -2.74 -38.17
N VAL A 115 -4.56 -3.79 -39.00
CA VAL A 115 -5.03 -5.13 -38.57
C VAL A 115 -4.12 -5.70 -37.50
N ARG A 116 -2.79 -5.52 -37.63
CA ARG A 116 -1.82 -5.94 -36.61
C ARG A 116 -2.02 -5.19 -35.28
N GLU A 117 -2.25 -3.88 -35.34
CA GLU A 117 -2.55 -3.08 -34.16
C GLU A 117 -3.83 -3.56 -33.45
N ALA A 118 -4.91 -3.75 -34.19
CA ALA A 118 -6.15 -4.27 -33.64
C ALA A 118 -5.94 -5.65 -32.98
N HIS A 119 -5.15 -6.52 -33.61
CA HIS A 119 -4.78 -7.83 -33.06
C HIS A 119 -3.98 -7.70 -31.75
N VAL A 120 -2.89 -6.94 -31.75
CA VAL A 120 -2.04 -6.74 -30.56
C VAL A 120 -2.85 -6.18 -29.39
N LEU A 121 -3.67 -5.16 -29.65
CA LEU A 121 -4.53 -4.58 -28.62
C LEU A 121 -5.59 -5.56 -28.13
N ALA A 122 -6.17 -6.39 -29.01
CA ALA A 122 -7.14 -7.41 -28.61
C ALA A 122 -6.50 -8.47 -27.69
N VAL A 123 -5.32 -8.97 -28.04
CA VAL A 123 -4.57 -9.92 -27.22
C VAL A 123 -4.24 -9.34 -25.85
N LEU A 124 -3.66 -8.13 -25.80
CA LEU A 124 -3.29 -7.51 -24.53
C LEU A 124 -4.51 -7.22 -23.64
N ARG A 125 -5.66 -6.87 -24.22
CA ARG A 125 -6.93 -6.64 -23.51
C ARG A 125 -7.58 -7.93 -22.99
N SER A 126 -7.27 -9.09 -23.58
CA SER A 126 -7.84 -10.38 -23.17
C SER A 126 -7.09 -11.04 -22.01
N ILE A 127 -5.94 -10.49 -21.61
CA ILE A 127 -5.13 -11.00 -20.50
C ILE A 127 -5.79 -10.66 -19.17
N GLU A 128 -5.88 -11.66 -18.29
CA GLU A 128 -6.23 -11.49 -16.88
C GLU A 128 -5.07 -11.94 -16.00
N GLY A 129 -4.66 -11.06 -15.09
CA GLY A 129 -3.50 -11.23 -14.22
C GLY A 129 -2.61 -9.98 -14.14
N PRO A 130 -1.67 -9.96 -13.19
CA PRO A 130 -0.78 -8.81 -12.98
C PRO A 130 0.36 -8.81 -14.00
N PHE A 131 0.53 -7.72 -14.77
CA PHE A 131 1.61 -7.64 -15.75
C PHE A 131 2.08 -6.21 -16.05
N ALA A 132 3.30 -6.11 -16.56
CA ALA A 132 3.89 -4.97 -17.22
C ALA A 132 4.71 -5.49 -18.40
N PHE A 133 4.70 -4.77 -19.52
CA PHE A 133 5.35 -5.27 -20.74
C PHE A 133 5.91 -4.14 -21.61
N VAL A 134 6.85 -4.53 -22.47
CA VAL A 134 7.25 -3.79 -23.67
C VAL A 134 7.32 -4.77 -24.82
N TYR A 135 6.55 -4.53 -25.87
CA TYR A 135 6.47 -5.37 -27.07
C TYR A 135 6.83 -4.56 -28.31
N TYR A 136 7.84 -4.99 -29.05
CA TYR A 136 8.17 -4.42 -30.36
C TYR A 136 7.63 -5.32 -31.46
N ASP A 137 6.64 -4.81 -32.20
CA ASP A 137 6.13 -5.43 -33.43
C ASP A 137 7.01 -4.97 -34.60
N PHE A 138 7.91 -5.85 -35.04
CA PHE A 138 8.87 -5.55 -36.10
C PHE A 138 8.20 -5.25 -37.44
N ALA A 139 7.19 -6.04 -37.81
CA ALA A 139 6.50 -5.88 -39.11
C ALA A 139 5.74 -4.54 -39.18
N ALA A 140 5.10 -4.13 -38.08
CA ALA A 140 4.43 -2.84 -37.98
C ALA A 140 5.40 -1.66 -37.74
N GLY A 141 6.62 -1.94 -37.24
CA GLY A 141 7.58 -0.94 -36.78
C GLY A 141 7.02 -0.11 -35.64
N ARG A 142 6.47 -0.78 -34.61
CA ARG A 142 5.75 -0.13 -33.52
C ARG A 142 6.10 -0.78 -32.18
N VAL A 143 6.30 0.05 -31.16
CA VAL A 143 6.50 -0.42 -29.78
C VAL A 143 5.20 -0.22 -29.01
N TYR A 144 4.76 -1.25 -28.29
CA TYR A 144 3.66 -1.20 -27.33
C TYR A 144 4.22 -1.36 -25.93
N TYR A 145 3.68 -0.63 -24.96
CA TYR A 145 4.04 -0.80 -23.55
C TYR A 145 2.86 -0.48 -22.66
N GLY A 146 2.88 -1.00 -21.44
CA GLY A 146 1.81 -0.76 -20.48
C GLY A 146 1.88 -1.69 -19.28
N ARG A 147 0.87 -1.55 -18.43
CA ARG A 147 0.68 -2.31 -17.19
C ARG A 147 -0.73 -2.85 -17.16
N ASP A 148 -1.01 -3.87 -16.36
CA ASP A 148 -2.38 -4.38 -16.18
C ASP A 148 -3.35 -3.30 -15.66
N ARG A 149 -4.66 -3.56 -15.77
CA ARG A 149 -5.74 -2.63 -15.42
C ARG A 149 -5.66 -2.06 -14.00
N LEU A 150 -5.07 -2.82 -13.07
CA LEU A 150 -4.89 -2.42 -11.67
C LEU A 150 -3.47 -1.94 -11.38
N GLY A 151 -2.54 -1.93 -12.34
CA GLY A 151 -1.16 -1.51 -12.12
C GLY A 151 -0.43 -2.36 -11.07
N ARG A 152 -0.65 -3.67 -11.03
CA ARG A 152 -0.05 -4.56 -10.02
C ARG A 152 1.45 -4.76 -10.22
N ARG A 153 1.95 -4.64 -11.45
CA ARG A 153 3.40 -4.67 -11.77
C ARG A 153 3.90 -3.27 -12.09
N SER A 154 5.13 -2.97 -11.67
CA SER A 154 5.76 -1.68 -11.90
C SER A 154 6.26 -1.51 -13.34
N LEU A 155 6.00 -0.33 -13.91
CA LEU A 155 6.66 0.15 -15.12
C LEU A 155 6.77 1.68 -15.05
N LEU A 156 7.99 2.18 -15.19
CA LEU A 156 8.33 3.59 -15.21
C LEU A 156 8.78 3.98 -16.62
N ILE A 157 8.57 5.24 -16.96
CA ILE A 157 9.03 5.86 -18.19
C ILE A 157 9.86 7.11 -17.86
N LYS A 158 10.96 7.30 -18.59
CA LYS A 158 11.78 8.52 -18.57
C LYS A 158 12.02 8.95 -20.00
N THR A 159 11.68 10.20 -20.28
CA THR A 159 11.97 10.82 -21.56
C THR A 159 13.13 11.79 -21.41
N ALA A 160 14.12 11.71 -22.29
CA ALA A 160 15.24 12.64 -22.29
C ALA A 160 14.75 14.08 -22.49
N GLY A 161 15.48 15.07 -21.97
CA GLY A 161 15.07 16.49 -22.04
C GLY A 161 14.91 17.04 -23.47
N ASN A 162 15.59 16.43 -24.44
CA ASN A 162 15.43 16.73 -25.87
C ASN A 162 14.34 15.88 -26.56
N ALA A 163 13.66 14.99 -25.83
CA ALA A 163 12.65 14.04 -26.31
C ALA A 163 13.10 13.04 -27.39
N ASN A 164 14.40 12.90 -27.62
CA ASN A 164 14.97 12.00 -28.63
C ASN A 164 15.26 10.58 -28.08
N SER A 165 14.96 10.36 -26.79
CA SER A 165 15.13 9.05 -26.15
C SER A 165 14.00 8.80 -25.16
N ILE A 166 13.42 7.59 -25.22
CA ILE A 166 12.46 7.08 -24.26
C ILE A 166 13.08 5.85 -23.60
N THR A 167 13.13 5.85 -22.27
CA THR A 167 13.54 4.71 -21.47
C THR A 167 12.35 4.20 -20.66
N LEU A 168 12.11 2.89 -20.71
CA LEU A 168 11.12 2.18 -19.93
C LEU A 168 11.84 1.23 -18.97
N SER A 169 11.39 1.12 -17.72
CA SER A 169 12.04 0.23 -16.75
C SER A 169 11.10 -0.17 -15.61
N SER A 170 11.23 -1.38 -15.08
CA SER A 170 10.50 -1.78 -13.87
C SER A 170 10.86 -0.95 -12.64
N ILE A 171 12.04 -0.31 -12.63
CA ILE A 171 12.61 0.46 -11.51
C ILE A 171 13.40 1.66 -12.04
N ALA A 172 13.46 2.75 -11.28
CA ALA A 172 14.20 3.94 -11.69
C ALA A 172 15.72 3.69 -11.60
N SER A 173 16.46 4.26 -12.55
CA SER A 173 17.92 4.41 -12.43
C SER A 173 18.26 5.46 -11.36
N VAL A 174 19.51 5.48 -10.89
CA VAL A 174 20.04 6.60 -10.08
C VAL A 174 20.91 7.50 -10.98
N PRO A 175 20.75 8.84 -10.96
CA PRO A 175 19.73 9.61 -10.24
C PRO A 175 18.32 9.33 -10.74
N THR A 176 17.35 9.35 -9.82
CA THR A 176 15.94 8.99 -10.07
C THR A 176 15.15 10.08 -10.77
N ASP A 177 15.71 11.27 -10.96
CA ASP A 177 15.02 12.41 -11.55
C ASP A 177 14.52 12.12 -12.97
N GLY A 178 13.27 12.55 -13.23
CA GLY A 178 12.61 12.46 -14.54
C GLY A 178 11.94 11.12 -14.84
N TRP A 179 11.99 10.15 -13.93
CA TRP A 179 11.17 8.94 -14.03
C TRP A 179 9.74 9.21 -13.57
N VAL A 180 8.76 8.78 -14.36
CA VAL A 180 7.34 8.85 -13.99
C VAL A 180 6.72 7.47 -14.12
N GLU A 181 5.68 7.21 -13.33
CA GLU A 181 4.95 5.95 -13.41
C GLU A 181 4.16 5.89 -14.73
N VAL A 182 4.27 4.78 -15.46
CA VAL A 182 3.35 4.52 -16.58
C VAL A 182 1.97 4.27 -15.99
N SER A 183 0.97 5.00 -16.47
CA SER A 183 -0.41 4.87 -15.97
C SER A 183 -0.94 3.43 -16.18
N SER A 184 -1.97 3.03 -15.44
CA SER A 184 -2.67 1.75 -15.68
C SER A 184 -3.91 1.91 -16.57
N GLY A 185 -4.17 3.12 -17.09
CA GLY A 185 -5.40 3.46 -17.82
C GLY A 185 -5.49 2.96 -19.26
N GLY A 186 -4.44 2.35 -19.81
CA GLY A 186 -4.45 1.85 -21.19
C GLY A 186 -3.16 1.16 -21.60
N ILE A 187 -3.01 1.01 -22.92
CA ILE A 187 -1.83 0.49 -23.59
C ILE A 187 -1.25 1.61 -24.45
N TRP A 188 0.00 1.97 -24.24
CA TRP A 188 0.67 2.98 -25.06
C TRP A 188 1.33 2.34 -26.27
N SER A 189 1.36 3.07 -27.37
CA SER A 189 2.08 2.66 -28.58
C SER A 189 2.88 3.81 -29.17
N ILE A 190 4.09 3.51 -29.65
CA ILE A 190 4.99 4.44 -30.34
C ILE A 190 5.15 3.96 -31.77
N ASP A 191 4.65 4.72 -32.74
CA ASP A 191 4.87 4.45 -34.15
C ASP A 191 6.27 4.89 -34.56
N LEU A 192 7.14 3.94 -34.91
CA LEU A 192 8.54 4.24 -35.27
C LEU A 192 8.75 4.38 -36.78
N LYS A 193 7.78 4.00 -37.62
CA LYS A 193 7.88 4.17 -39.08
C LYS A 193 7.64 5.62 -39.52
N THR A 194 7.11 6.46 -38.63
CA THR A 194 7.01 7.91 -38.86
C THR A 194 8.37 8.61 -38.76
N TYR A 195 9.39 7.93 -38.23
CA TYR A 195 10.74 8.44 -38.21
C TYR A 195 11.31 8.54 -39.63
N ASP A 196 11.63 9.76 -40.06
CA ASP A 196 12.11 10.07 -41.41
C ASP A 196 13.65 10.02 -41.52
N GLY A 197 14.34 9.58 -40.47
CA GLY A 197 15.81 9.57 -40.42
C GLY A 197 16.43 10.91 -40.03
N ARG A 198 15.64 11.89 -39.54
CA ARG A 198 16.14 13.19 -39.10
C ARG A 198 15.91 13.41 -37.60
N LEU A 199 16.97 13.70 -36.84
CA LEU A 199 16.85 14.00 -35.40
C LEU A 199 16.45 15.44 -35.08
N SER A 200 16.63 16.36 -36.03
CA SER A 200 16.29 17.77 -35.85
C SER A 200 14.77 17.97 -35.79
N GLY A 201 14.23 18.31 -34.62
CA GLY A 201 12.80 18.54 -34.42
C GLY A 201 11.97 17.25 -34.28
N PHE A 202 12.61 16.08 -34.16
CA PHE A 202 11.95 14.80 -33.94
C PHE A 202 11.79 14.53 -32.44
N SER A 203 10.56 14.55 -31.94
CA SER A 203 10.23 14.14 -30.56
C SER A 203 9.54 12.78 -30.59
N LEU A 204 10.09 11.78 -29.90
CA LEU A 204 9.44 10.47 -29.77
C LEU A 204 8.07 10.57 -29.08
N GLN A 205 7.87 11.59 -28.24
CA GLN A 205 6.60 11.79 -27.52
C GLN A 205 5.44 12.11 -28.48
N ASP A 206 5.74 12.76 -29.61
CA ASP A 206 4.73 13.21 -30.57
C ASP A 206 4.06 12.02 -31.28
N TYR A 207 4.69 10.84 -31.21
CA TYR A 207 4.22 9.59 -31.82
C TYR A 207 3.67 8.60 -30.78
N VAL A 208 3.54 9.01 -29.52
CA VAL A 208 2.93 8.20 -28.46
C VAL A 208 1.42 8.31 -28.58
N THR A 209 0.75 7.17 -28.75
CA THR A 209 -0.70 7.04 -28.71
C THR A 209 -1.12 6.27 -27.46
N ASN A 210 -2.17 6.74 -26.77
CA ASN A 210 -2.79 6.01 -25.67
C ASN A 210 -4.01 5.23 -26.18
N ASN A 211 -3.93 3.90 -26.11
CA ASN A 211 -5.01 2.99 -26.44
C ASN A 211 -5.70 2.56 -25.14
N VAL A 212 -6.79 3.23 -24.78
CA VAL A 212 -7.58 2.91 -23.57
C VAL A 212 -8.02 1.44 -23.53
N TRP A 213 -8.17 0.87 -22.34
CA TRP A 213 -8.55 -0.53 -22.17
C TRP A 213 -9.88 -0.89 -22.85
N LEU A 214 -10.86 0.02 -22.82
CA LEU A 214 -12.18 -0.14 -23.42
C LEU A 214 -12.52 1.11 -24.24
N GLN A 215 -12.98 0.91 -25.48
CA GLN A 215 -13.35 2.01 -26.39
C GLN A 215 -14.76 2.56 -26.14
N SER A 216 -15.66 1.73 -25.60
CA SER A 216 -17.02 2.15 -25.21
C SER A 216 -17.00 2.65 -23.77
N SER A 217 -16.88 3.96 -23.60
CA SER A 217 -17.02 4.64 -22.31
C SER A 217 -18.48 4.59 -21.84
N ASN A 218 -18.83 3.57 -21.05
CA ASN A 218 -19.66 3.89 -19.90
C ASN A 218 -18.70 4.59 -18.94
N ASP A 219 -18.82 5.91 -18.79
CA ASP A 219 -17.96 6.74 -17.93
C ASP A 219 -17.91 6.24 -16.47
N ASP A 220 -18.82 5.33 -16.11
CA ASP A 220 -18.96 4.71 -14.78
C ASP A 220 -18.09 3.45 -14.54
N MET A 221 -17.27 3.01 -15.50
CA MET A 221 -16.43 1.81 -15.30
C MET A 221 -15.19 2.07 -14.44
N VAL A 222 -15.07 1.35 -13.33
CA VAL A 222 -13.90 1.37 -12.45
C VAL A 222 -12.82 0.45 -13.01
N SER A 223 -11.64 1.03 -13.28
CA SER A 223 -10.45 0.33 -13.78
C SER A 223 -10.70 -0.51 -15.03
N SER A 224 -11.74 -0.20 -15.81
CA SER A 224 -12.17 -1.00 -16.97
C SER A 224 -12.47 -2.48 -16.65
N ILE A 225 -12.85 -2.78 -15.40
CA ILE A 225 -13.19 -4.14 -14.94
C ILE A 225 -14.70 -4.30 -14.73
N GLY A 226 -15.37 -3.29 -14.16
CA GLY A 226 -16.80 -3.32 -13.91
C GLY A 226 -17.36 -1.98 -13.47
N VAL A 227 -18.68 -1.92 -13.27
CA VAL A 227 -19.39 -0.72 -12.82
C VAL A 227 -19.51 -0.79 -11.29
N PHE A 228 -19.25 0.34 -10.63
CA PHE A 228 -19.45 0.42 -9.18
C PHE A 228 -20.94 0.48 -8.85
N ASN A 229 -21.40 -0.38 -7.95
CA ASN A 229 -22.80 -0.39 -7.52
C ASN A 229 -23.09 0.81 -6.60
N LYS A 230 -23.97 1.70 -7.06
CA LYS A 230 -24.39 2.93 -6.37
C LYS A 230 -25.81 2.85 -5.79
N GLU A 231 -26.41 1.65 -5.76
CA GLU A 231 -27.72 1.47 -5.15
C GLU A 231 -27.67 1.81 -3.66
N LEU A 232 -28.82 2.25 -3.12
CA LEU A 232 -29.02 2.48 -1.69
C LEU A 232 -29.80 1.31 -1.09
N PRO A 233 -29.58 0.99 0.19
CA PRO A 233 -30.15 -0.22 0.77
C PRO A 233 -31.68 -0.16 0.87
N PRO A 234 -32.36 -1.32 0.81
CA PRO A 234 -33.76 -1.42 1.16
C PRO A 234 -33.97 -1.20 2.68
N PRO A 235 -35.21 -0.87 3.13
CA PRO A 235 -35.49 -0.55 4.53
C PRO A 235 -35.15 -1.64 5.56
N LYS A 236 -35.05 -2.90 5.12
CA LYS A 236 -34.59 -4.02 5.94
C LYS A 236 -33.50 -4.75 5.17
N HIS A 237 -32.28 -4.68 5.69
CA HIS A 237 -31.13 -5.40 5.18
C HIS A 237 -30.22 -5.73 6.36
N ALA A 238 -29.54 -6.87 6.28
CA ALA A 238 -28.51 -7.26 7.20
C ALA A 238 -27.56 -8.20 6.47
N LEU A 239 -26.28 -8.09 6.77
CA LEU A 239 -25.28 -9.02 6.28
C LEU A 239 -24.95 -10.05 7.37
N ASP A 240 -25.22 -11.32 7.09
CA ASP A 240 -25.10 -12.44 8.02
C ASP A 240 -24.50 -13.71 7.36
N PHE A 241 -24.40 -14.80 8.11
CA PHE A 241 -23.84 -16.07 7.62
C PHE A 241 -24.64 -16.73 6.50
N SER A 242 -25.93 -16.40 6.36
CA SER A 242 -26.82 -16.94 5.33
C SER A 242 -26.79 -16.12 4.04
N SER A 243 -26.15 -14.95 4.06
CA SER A 243 -26.09 -14.04 2.93
C SER A 243 -25.38 -14.68 1.73
N PRO A 244 -25.99 -14.69 0.53
CA PRO A 244 -25.38 -15.29 -0.66
C PRO A 244 -24.02 -14.68 -1.04
N SER A 245 -23.85 -13.38 -0.80
CA SER A 245 -22.61 -12.65 -1.04
C SER A 245 -21.42 -13.26 -0.30
N LEU A 246 -21.62 -13.79 0.91
CA LEU A 246 -20.58 -14.46 1.69
C LEU A 246 -20.06 -15.72 0.99
N GLN A 247 -20.96 -16.57 0.47
CA GLN A 247 -20.58 -17.79 -0.23
C GLN A 247 -19.92 -17.47 -1.58
N ILE A 248 -20.42 -16.45 -2.29
CA ILE A 248 -19.81 -15.97 -3.53
C ILE A 248 -18.39 -15.46 -3.24
N LEU A 249 -18.18 -14.66 -2.19
CA LEU A 249 -16.86 -14.17 -1.81
C LEU A 249 -15.91 -15.33 -1.51
N ARG A 250 -16.33 -16.32 -0.71
CA ARG A 250 -15.50 -17.50 -0.41
C ARG A 250 -15.07 -18.21 -1.69
N HIS A 251 -16.02 -18.48 -2.58
CA HIS A 251 -15.75 -19.14 -3.85
C HIS A 251 -14.77 -18.32 -4.71
N LYS A 252 -15.02 -17.03 -4.90
CA LYS A 252 -14.16 -16.15 -5.71
C LYS A 252 -12.74 -16.03 -5.13
N LEU A 253 -12.58 -15.97 -3.81
CA LEU A 253 -11.26 -15.98 -3.18
C LEU A 253 -10.53 -17.32 -3.35
N ILE A 254 -11.22 -18.44 -3.27
CA ILE A 254 -10.66 -19.77 -3.56
C ILE A 254 -10.18 -19.85 -5.01
N GLU A 255 -11.02 -19.47 -5.98
CA GLU A 255 -10.65 -19.49 -7.40
C GLU A 255 -9.50 -18.50 -7.71
N SER A 256 -9.46 -17.36 -7.03
CA SER A 256 -8.34 -16.42 -7.09
C SER A 256 -7.05 -17.04 -6.54
N LEU A 257 -7.12 -17.77 -5.42
CA LEU A 257 -5.95 -18.36 -4.79
C LEU A 257 -5.35 -19.53 -5.59
N LYS A 258 -6.17 -20.39 -6.21
CA LYS A 258 -5.69 -21.58 -6.95
C LYS A 258 -4.49 -21.31 -7.86
N PRO A 259 -4.55 -20.42 -8.87
CA PRO A 259 -3.40 -20.15 -9.75
C PRO A 259 -2.24 -19.45 -9.03
N ARG A 260 -2.49 -18.86 -7.84
CA ARG A 260 -1.51 -18.11 -7.06
C ARG A 260 -0.74 -18.99 -6.05
N VAL A 261 -1.21 -20.20 -5.76
CA VAL A 261 -0.59 -21.08 -4.74
C VAL A 261 -0.27 -22.48 -5.27
N LEU A 262 -0.98 -22.93 -6.30
CA LEU A 262 -0.74 -24.22 -6.95
C LEU A 262 0.35 -24.09 -8.02
N ASP A 263 1.01 -25.21 -8.31
CA ASP A 263 2.03 -25.35 -9.36
C ASP A 263 3.20 -24.37 -9.22
N VAL A 264 3.49 -23.92 -8.00
CA VAL A 264 4.68 -23.12 -7.72
C VAL A 264 5.91 -24.03 -7.74
N PRO A 265 6.95 -23.73 -8.54
CA PRO A 265 8.16 -24.53 -8.58
C PRO A 265 8.85 -24.60 -7.23
N GLU A 266 9.53 -25.71 -6.98
CA GLU A 266 10.36 -25.85 -5.79
C GLU A 266 11.53 -24.83 -5.85
N PRO A 267 11.76 -24.04 -4.78
CA PRO A 267 12.88 -23.10 -4.76
C PRO A 267 14.23 -23.82 -4.86
N LEU A 268 15.19 -23.23 -5.57
CA LEU A 268 16.57 -23.77 -5.65
C LEU A 268 17.27 -23.89 -4.28
N SER A 269 16.83 -23.09 -3.30
CA SER A 269 17.32 -23.10 -1.92
C SER A 269 16.47 -23.97 -0.98
N ALA A 270 15.60 -24.83 -1.51
CA ALA A 270 14.77 -25.71 -0.70
C ALA A 270 15.62 -26.57 0.25
N THR A 271 15.25 -26.56 1.52
CA THR A 271 15.84 -27.45 2.53
C THR A 271 15.17 -28.82 2.44
N PRO A 272 15.91 -29.94 2.52
CA PRO A 272 15.33 -31.28 2.39
C PRO A 272 14.23 -31.60 3.40
N ASP A 273 14.22 -30.92 4.54
CA ASP A 273 13.40 -31.29 5.69
C ASP A 273 11.93 -30.81 5.59
N VAL A 274 11.66 -29.70 4.89
CA VAL A 274 10.29 -29.16 4.72
C VAL A 274 10.15 -28.42 3.39
N ASP A 275 9.21 -28.86 2.56
CA ASP A 275 8.82 -28.18 1.31
C ASP A 275 8.03 -26.91 1.63
N ILE A 276 8.63 -25.73 1.39
CA ILE A 276 7.99 -24.42 1.61
C ILE A 276 8.19 -23.54 0.37
N ARG A 277 7.10 -23.42 -0.41
CA ARG A 277 7.06 -22.65 -1.66
C ARG A 277 6.33 -21.32 -1.55
N ILE A 278 5.42 -21.22 -0.57
CA ILE A 278 4.54 -20.06 -0.35
C ILE A 278 4.80 -19.48 1.03
N ALA A 279 4.92 -18.15 1.09
CA ALA A 279 4.84 -17.40 2.34
C ALA A 279 3.70 -16.38 2.28
N ILE A 280 3.17 -16.03 3.45
CA ILE A 280 2.15 -15.00 3.61
C ILE A 280 2.79 -13.81 4.33
N LEU A 281 2.63 -12.61 3.77
CA LEU A 281 2.92 -11.36 4.48
C LEU A 281 1.88 -11.19 5.58
N PHE A 282 2.28 -11.50 6.81
CA PHE A 282 1.37 -11.86 7.89
C PHE A 282 1.44 -10.87 9.05
N SER A 283 0.54 -9.88 9.04
CA SER A 283 0.36 -8.96 10.18
C SER A 283 -0.44 -9.58 11.32
N GLY A 284 -1.10 -10.72 11.08
CA GLY A 284 -2.11 -11.30 11.97
C GLY A 284 -3.46 -10.59 11.91
N GLY A 285 -3.61 -9.56 11.08
CA GLY A 285 -4.89 -8.94 10.80
C GLY A 285 -5.85 -9.89 10.07
N LEU A 286 -7.10 -9.45 9.94
CA LEU A 286 -8.18 -10.21 9.30
C LEU A 286 -7.77 -10.74 7.91
N ASP A 287 -7.24 -9.86 7.07
CA ASP A 287 -7.04 -10.13 5.64
C ASP A 287 -5.96 -11.20 5.41
N SER A 288 -4.78 -11.04 6.01
CA SER A 288 -3.70 -12.01 5.90
C SER A 288 -4.05 -13.36 6.54
N THR A 289 -4.85 -13.35 7.60
CA THR A 289 -5.25 -14.59 8.30
C THR A 289 -6.28 -15.39 7.52
N VAL A 290 -7.26 -14.73 6.88
CA VAL A 290 -8.19 -15.38 5.94
C VAL A 290 -7.42 -15.99 4.77
N LEU A 291 -6.46 -15.26 4.17
CA LEU A 291 -5.65 -15.81 3.09
C LEU A 291 -4.81 -17.02 3.54
N ALA A 292 -4.18 -16.97 4.71
CA ALA A 292 -3.45 -18.11 5.24
C ALA A 292 -4.36 -19.34 5.41
N ARG A 293 -5.54 -19.15 6.02
CA ARG A 293 -6.50 -20.23 6.27
C ARG A 293 -7.07 -20.85 4.99
N LEU A 294 -7.37 -20.04 3.98
CA LEU A 294 -7.81 -20.56 2.67
C LEU A 294 -6.66 -21.24 1.92
N THR A 295 -5.43 -20.72 2.02
CA THR A 295 -4.25 -21.34 1.40
C THR A 295 -4.02 -22.75 1.97
N HIS A 296 -4.24 -22.95 3.27
CA HIS A 296 -4.19 -24.28 3.88
C HIS A 296 -5.14 -25.29 3.24
N GLU A 297 -6.34 -24.88 2.76
CA GLU A 297 -7.31 -25.78 2.10
C GLU A 297 -6.85 -26.22 0.70
N LEU A 298 -5.94 -25.48 0.08
CA LEU A 298 -5.57 -25.66 -1.32
C LEU A 298 -4.26 -26.41 -1.51
N VAL A 299 -3.25 -26.16 -0.66
CA VAL A 299 -1.93 -26.76 -0.82
C VAL A 299 -1.84 -28.13 -0.13
N PRO A 300 -1.05 -29.10 -0.66
CA PRO A 300 -0.87 -30.43 -0.04
C PRO A 300 -0.50 -30.33 1.44
N ILE A 301 -1.07 -31.18 2.31
CA ILE A 301 -0.97 -31.05 3.78
C ILE A 301 0.47 -31.14 4.35
N ASP A 302 1.35 -31.83 3.63
CA ASP A 302 2.77 -32.01 3.89
C ASP A 302 3.63 -30.79 3.51
N GLN A 303 3.12 -29.90 2.66
CA GLN A 303 3.79 -28.64 2.33
C GLN A 303 3.72 -27.66 3.52
N GLY A 304 4.84 -27.06 3.92
CA GLY A 304 4.86 -26.02 4.94
C GLY A 304 4.40 -24.65 4.40
N LEU A 305 3.95 -23.79 5.32
CA LEU A 305 3.58 -22.40 5.03
C LEU A 305 4.30 -21.44 5.99
N ASP A 306 4.99 -20.46 5.40
CA ASP A 306 5.65 -19.40 6.15
C ASP A 306 4.71 -18.22 6.41
N LEU A 307 4.70 -17.72 7.64
CA LEU A 307 3.98 -16.52 8.05
C LEU A 307 5.01 -15.46 8.45
N ILE A 308 5.22 -14.45 7.62
CA ILE A 308 6.27 -13.44 7.83
C ILE A 308 5.68 -12.20 8.51
N ASN A 309 6.14 -11.90 9.73
CA ASN A 309 5.66 -10.79 10.54
C ASN A 309 6.80 -9.83 10.91
N VAL A 310 6.69 -8.57 10.50
CA VAL A 310 7.73 -7.55 10.70
C VAL A 310 7.42 -6.63 11.89
N ALA A 311 8.46 -6.31 12.67
CA ALA A 311 8.40 -5.34 13.75
C ALA A 311 9.70 -4.51 13.77
N PHE A 312 9.56 -3.20 13.92
CA PHE A 312 10.69 -2.28 14.00
C PHE A 312 10.99 -1.87 15.44
N GLU A 313 12.27 -1.69 15.73
CA GLU A 313 12.72 -1.16 16.99
C GLU A 313 12.21 0.27 17.19
N ASN A 314 11.82 0.59 18.43
CA ASN A 314 11.47 1.96 18.81
C ASN A 314 12.56 2.53 19.73
N PRO A 315 13.47 3.39 19.20
CA PRO A 315 14.59 3.92 19.97
C PRO A 315 14.18 4.65 21.26
N ARG A 316 12.98 5.26 21.30
CA ARG A 316 12.49 5.95 22.51
C ARG A 316 12.13 4.96 23.60
N ARG A 317 11.53 3.83 23.23
CA ARG A 317 11.19 2.78 24.19
C ARG A 317 12.44 2.10 24.71
N VAL A 318 13.40 1.78 23.84
CA VAL A 318 14.71 1.26 24.24
C VAL A 318 15.41 2.23 25.19
N ALA A 319 15.40 3.53 24.90
CA ALA A 319 15.98 4.55 25.78
C ALA A 319 15.24 4.73 27.12
N LEU A 320 13.93 4.48 27.17
CA LEU A 320 13.13 4.49 28.41
C LEU A 320 13.39 3.22 29.25
N GLU A 321 13.45 2.06 28.59
CA GLU A 321 13.75 0.76 29.20
C GLU A 321 15.17 0.74 29.79
N ALA A 322 16.14 1.35 29.09
CA ALA A 322 17.51 1.54 29.60
C ALA A 322 17.58 2.41 30.87
N LYS A 323 16.62 3.31 31.09
CA LYS A 323 16.54 4.17 32.29
C LYS A 323 15.79 3.51 33.45
N GLN A 324 15.06 2.42 33.21
CA GLN A 324 14.24 1.72 34.21
C GLN A 324 14.42 0.19 34.12
N PRO A 325 15.61 -0.34 34.45
CA PRO A 325 15.95 -1.77 34.27
C PRO A 325 15.12 -2.75 35.15
N HIS A 326 14.37 -2.25 36.14
CA HIS A 326 13.57 -3.08 37.06
C HIS A 326 12.17 -3.43 36.54
N LEU A 327 11.66 -2.72 35.53
CA LEU A 327 10.47 -3.14 34.80
C LEU A 327 10.91 -4.24 33.85
N ARG A 328 10.47 -5.49 34.08
CA ARG A 328 10.72 -6.62 33.18
C ARG A 328 10.55 -6.15 31.73
N ALA A 329 11.66 -6.05 31.00
CA ALA A 329 11.64 -5.63 29.61
C ALA A 329 10.81 -6.66 28.84
N SER A 330 9.54 -6.34 28.55
CA SER A 330 8.85 -7.06 27.49
C SER A 330 9.70 -6.82 26.25
N ASP A 331 10.10 -7.88 25.55
CA ASP A 331 10.82 -7.77 24.29
C ASP A 331 10.21 -6.61 23.45
N THR A 332 11.05 -5.63 23.11
CA THR A 332 10.64 -4.37 22.49
C THR A 332 9.86 -4.63 21.19
N TYR A 333 10.18 -5.72 20.48
CA TYR A 333 9.49 -6.15 19.26
C TYR A 333 8.16 -6.85 19.54
N GLU A 334 8.06 -7.63 20.61
CA GLU A 334 6.87 -8.43 20.93
C GLU A 334 5.73 -7.57 21.49
N SER A 335 6.08 -6.42 22.04
CA SER A 335 5.12 -5.37 22.36
C SER A 335 4.58 -4.61 21.14
N CYS A 336 5.09 -4.87 19.93
CA CYS A 336 4.59 -4.28 18.69
C CYS A 336 3.16 -4.76 18.40
N PRO A 337 2.20 -3.86 18.07
CA PRO A 337 0.81 -4.26 17.85
C PRO A 337 0.61 -5.36 16.80
N ASP A 338 1.30 -5.29 15.66
CA ASP A 338 1.21 -6.32 14.62
C ASP A 338 1.90 -7.62 15.05
N ARG A 339 2.96 -7.57 15.86
CA ARG A 339 3.56 -8.78 16.41
C ARG A 339 2.61 -9.49 17.36
N ALA A 340 2.04 -8.75 18.31
CA ALA A 340 1.06 -9.31 19.26
C ALA A 340 -0.17 -9.90 18.56
N THR A 341 -0.66 -9.24 17.50
CA THR A 341 -1.78 -9.74 16.70
C THR A 341 -1.36 -10.97 15.87
N GLY A 342 -0.18 -10.93 15.26
CA GLY A 342 0.45 -12.06 14.55
C GLY A 342 0.58 -13.31 15.42
N ARG A 343 1.06 -13.18 16.66
CA ARG A 343 1.18 -14.31 17.59
C ARG A 343 -0.18 -14.96 17.91
N LYS A 344 -1.21 -14.15 18.12
CA LYS A 344 -2.58 -14.64 18.37
C LYS A 344 -3.16 -15.37 17.16
N ALA A 345 -3.05 -14.77 15.98
CA ALA A 345 -3.54 -15.35 14.73
C ALA A 345 -2.75 -16.61 14.33
N PHE A 346 -1.44 -16.65 14.60
CA PHE A 346 -0.63 -17.86 14.43
C PHE A 346 -1.11 -19.00 15.34
N ALA A 347 -1.35 -18.70 16.62
CA ALA A 347 -1.90 -19.68 17.54
C ALA A 347 -3.27 -20.19 17.07
N GLU A 348 -4.14 -19.30 16.62
CA GLU A 348 -5.45 -19.64 16.06
C GLU A 348 -5.35 -20.53 14.81
N LEU A 349 -4.51 -20.18 13.84
CA LEU A 349 -4.29 -20.98 12.63
C LEU A 349 -3.80 -22.39 12.95
N LYS A 350 -2.90 -22.55 13.93
CA LYS A 350 -2.48 -23.88 14.38
C LYS A 350 -3.61 -24.70 14.98
N SER A 351 -4.53 -24.04 15.70
CA SER A 351 -5.70 -24.70 16.28
C SER A 351 -6.75 -25.06 15.24
N SER A 352 -7.00 -24.19 14.26
CA SER A 352 -8.02 -24.38 13.22
C SER A 352 -7.56 -25.27 12.05
N CYS A 353 -6.24 -25.40 11.86
CA CYS A 353 -5.63 -26.17 10.79
C CYS A 353 -4.67 -27.23 11.36
N PRO A 354 -5.16 -28.25 12.09
CA PRO A 354 -4.30 -29.29 12.65
C PRO A 354 -3.56 -30.05 11.55
N GLY A 355 -2.30 -30.43 11.80
CA GLY A 355 -1.48 -31.20 10.86
C GLY A 355 -0.68 -30.37 9.85
N ARG A 356 -1.00 -29.08 9.65
CA ARG A 356 -0.19 -28.18 8.81
C ARG A 356 1.09 -27.76 9.53
N TYR A 357 2.22 -27.82 8.82
CA TYR A 357 3.46 -27.20 9.25
C TYR A 357 3.41 -25.68 9.01
N TRP A 358 3.04 -24.93 10.06
CA TRP A 358 3.10 -23.47 10.06
C TRP A 358 4.41 -23.01 10.67
N ARG A 359 5.10 -22.10 9.99
CA ARG A 359 6.33 -21.48 10.51
C ARG A 359 6.18 -19.97 10.55
N PHE A 360 6.18 -19.41 11.75
CA PHE A 360 6.11 -17.97 11.98
C PHE A 360 7.51 -17.38 11.99
N ILE A 361 7.78 -16.46 11.06
CA ILE A 361 9.06 -15.76 10.92
C ILE A 361 8.91 -14.35 11.47
N ALA A 362 9.49 -14.15 12.65
CA ALA A 362 9.53 -12.89 13.36
C ALA A 362 10.69 -12.01 12.84
N VAL A 363 10.41 -11.13 11.88
CA VAL A 363 11.38 -10.17 11.35
C VAL A 363 11.50 -8.99 12.32
N ASN A 364 12.50 -9.02 13.17
CA ASN A 364 12.84 -7.94 14.10
C ASN A 364 13.87 -7.03 13.42
N VAL A 365 13.54 -5.75 13.21
CA VAL A 365 14.39 -4.80 12.48
C VAL A 365 14.95 -3.74 13.44
N PRO A 366 16.25 -3.81 13.78
CA PRO A 366 16.94 -2.75 14.52
C PRO A 366 16.86 -1.39 13.82
N PHE A 367 16.88 -0.30 14.59
CA PHE A 367 16.79 1.04 14.01
C PHE A 367 17.98 1.35 13.10
N GLU A 368 19.19 0.96 13.49
CA GLU A 368 20.42 1.19 12.71
C GLU A 368 20.35 0.48 11.36
N GLU A 369 19.85 -0.75 11.34
CA GLU A 369 19.65 -1.53 10.13
C GLU A 369 18.61 -0.89 9.21
N ALA A 370 17.46 -0.47 9.76
CA ALA A 370 16.45 0.26 8.98
C ALA A 370 17.02 1.52 8.34
N MET A 371 17.85 2.28 9.06
CA MET A 371 18.47 3.50 8.53
C MET A 371 19.56 3.21 7.50
N ALA A 372 20.33 2.12 7.65
CA ALA A 372 21.33 1.70 6.67
C ALA A 372 20.69 1.37 5.30
N HIS A 373 19.45 0.86 5.29
CA HIS A 373 18.72 0.54 4.06
C HIS A 373 17.91 1.72 3.49
N LYS A 374 17.85 2.87 4.17
CA LYS A 374 16.94 3.98 3.82
C LYS A 374 17.10 4.48 2.39
N GLU A 375 18.33 4.74 1.94
CA GLU A 375 18.59 5.23 0.58
C GLU A 375 18.16 4.21 -0.49
N LYS A 376 18.38 2.92 -0.22
CA LYS A 376 17.93 1.86 -1.11
C LYS A 376 16.39 1.85 -1.18
N VAL A 377 15.70 1.94 -0.05
CA VAL A 377 14.23 1.97 0.00
C VAL A 377 13.68 3.20 -0.74
N LEU A 378 14.26 4.39 -0.53
CA LEU A 378 13.89 5.63 -1.24
C LEU A 378 14.02 5.49 -2.76
N SER A 379 15.14 4.92 -3.25
CA SER A 379 15.33 4.71 -4.68
C SER A 379 14.34 3.71 -5.29
N LEU A 380 13.93 2.70 -4.53
CA LEU A 380 12.95 1.69 -4.98
C LEU A 380 11.51 2.22 -4.98
N MET A 381 11.11 3.04 -4.01
CA MET A 381 9.73 3.54 -3.93
C MET A 381 9.41 4.63 -4.95
N TYR A 382 10.43 5.35 -5.44
CA TYR A 382 10.30 6.40 -6.45
C TYR A 382 9.43 5.94 -7.66
N PRO A 383 8.53 6.79 -8.22
CA PRO A 383 8.38 8.24 -8.00
C PRO A 383 7.64 8.67 -6.73
N HIS A 384 7.17 7.72 -5.91
CA HIS A 384 6.61 8.07 -4.61
C HIS A 384 7.71 8.54 -3.66
N ASP A 385 7.44 9.60 -2.91
CA ASP A 385 8.45 10.29 -2.08
C ASP A 385 7.91 10.77 -0.72
N THR A 386 6.69 10.37 -0.33
CA THR A 386 6.12 10.82 0.95
C THR A 386 6.62 9.97 2.13
N GLU A 387 6.56 10.53 3.34
CA GLU A 387 6.87 9.79 4.58
C GLU A 387 5.94 8.58 4.80
N MET A 388 4.68 8.70 4.36
CA MET A 388 3.72 7.59 4.43
C MET A 388 4.15 6.45 3.50
N ASP A 389 4.57 6.80 2.29
CA ASP A 389 5.10 5.83 1.32
C ASP A 389 6.36 5.15 1.86
N LEU A 390 7.29 5.91 2.46
CA LEU A 390 8.51 5.36 3.05
C LEU A 390 8.22 4.38 4.19
N SER A 391 7.26 4.72 5.05
CA SER A 391 6.85 3.87 6.16
C SER A 391 6.27 2.53 5.68
N ILE A 392 5.36 2.57 4.70
CA ILE A 392 4.79 1.35 4.11
C ILE A 392 5.88 0.55 3.37
N ALA A 393 6.72 1.24 2.60
CA ALA A 393 7.83 0.65 1.87
C ALA A 393 8.80 -0.07 2.81
N PHE A 394 9.13 0.51 3.97
CA PHE A 394 9.98 -0.18 4.95
C PHE A 394 9.38 -1.50 5.42
N ALA A 395 8.11 -1.51 5.82
CA ALA A 395 7.45 -2.72 6.29
C ALA A 395 7.45 -3.81 5.21
N LEU A 396 7.09 -3.45 3.97
CA LEU A 396 7.09 -4.37 2.84
C LEU A 396 8.50 -4.85 2.46
N TYR A 397 9.49 -3.97 2.49
CA TYR A 397 10.89 -4.29 2.17
C TYR A 397 11.45 -5.34 3.11
N PHE A 398 11.34 -5.12 4.42
CA PHE A 398 11.88 -6.05 5.42
C PHE A 398 11.05 -7.32 5.56
N ALA A 399 9.73 -7.24 5.39
CA ALA A 399 8.90 -8.44 5.34
C ALA A 399 9.23 -9.31 4.12
N ALA A 400 9.36 -8.72 2.93
CA ALA A 400 9.72 -9.47 1.72
C ALA A 400 11.14 -10.05 1.75
N ARG A 401 12.06 -9.48 2.53
CA ARG A 401 13.36 -10.13 2.80
C ARG A 401 13.18 -11.52 3.41
N GLY A 402 12.18 -11.67 4.28
CA GLY A 402 11.77 -12.97 4.82
C GLY A 402 12.82 -13.63 5.72
N THR A 403 13.64 -12.83 6.41
CA THR A 403 14.68 -13.31 7.32
C THR A 403 14.38 -12.84 8.74
N GLY A 404 14.32 -13.76 9.70
CA GLY A 404 13.98 -13.46 11.08
C GLY A 404 13.95 -14.70 11.96
N ASP A 405 13.50 -14.52 13.19
CA ASP A 405 13.44 -15.57 14.21
C ASP A 405 12.34 -16.58 13.90
N CYS A 406 12.68 -17.86 13.89
CA CYS A 406 11.79 -18.95 13.53
C CYS A 406 10.99 -19.49 14.73
N TYR A 407 9.69 -19.64 14.56
CA TYR A 407 8.79 -20.24 15.55
C TYR A 407 7.87 -21.26 14.89
N VAL A 408 7.88 -22.50 15.40
CA VAL A 408 7.01 -23.58 14.89
C VAL A 408 5.91 -23.89 15.91
N ASN A 409 6.20 -23.87 17.22
CA ASN A 409 5.20 -24.15 18.26
C ASN A 409 4.73 -22.92 19.05
N GLN A 410 3.47 -22.97 19.53
CA GLN A 410 2.86 -21.90 20.36
C GLN A 410 3.61 -21.67 21.68
N ILE A 411 4.23 -22.73 22.22
CA ILE A 411 4.90 -22.77 23.52
C ILE A 411 6.40 -22.45 23.38
N GLU A 412 6.92 -22.42 22.15
CA GLU A 412 8.32 -22.09 21.86
C GLU A 412 8.55 -20.58 21.89
N TRP A 413 8.21 -19.92 23.00
CA TRP A 413 9.04 -18.78 23.39
C TRP A 413 10.42 -19.32 23.78
N GLN A 414 11.19 -19.72 22.78
CA GLN A 414 12.57 -20.09 22.96
C GLN A 414 13.32 -18.79 23.26
N PRO A 415 14.17 -18.75 24.31
CA PRO A 415 14.98 -17.58 24.60
C PRO A 415 15.94 -17.20 23.45
N SER A 416 16.21 -18.12 22.53
CA SER A 416 17.10 -17.94 21.39
C SER A 416 16.60 -18.80 20.21
N PRO A 417 15.50 -18.37 19.54
CA PRO A 417 15.02 -19.06 18.35
C PRO A 417 16.08 -18.98 17.23
N PRO A 418 16.19 -19.98 16.34
CA PRO A 418 17.10 -19.90 15.22
C PRO A 418 16.62 -18.82 14.24
N THR A 419 17.55 -17.98 13.78
CA THR A 419 17.29 -17.06 12.67
C THR A 419 17.33 -17.83 11.36
N ILE A 420 16.30 -17.69 10.55
CA ILE A 420 16.17 -18.36 9.24
C ILE A 420 15.82 -17.36 8.15
N SER A 421 16.02 -17.76 6.90
CA SER A 421 15.47 -17.09 5.72
C SER A 421 14.46 -18.03 5.03
N THR A 422 13.28 -17.52 4.71
CA THR A 422 12.29 -18.30 3.95
C THR A 422 12.79 -18.62 2.54
N THR A 423 12.56 -19.86 2.10
CA THR A 423 12.82 -20.35 0.74
C THR A 423 11.72 -19.94 -0.24
N ALA A 424 10.54 -19.54 0.25
CA ALA A 424 9.37 -19.25 -0.57
C ALA A 424 9.58 -18.06 -1.50
N ARG A 425 9.59 -18.28 -2.81
CA ARG A 425 9.76 -17.21 -3.80
C ARG A 425 8.46 -16.46 -4.10
N VAL A 426 7.33 -17.00 -3.65
CA VAL A 426 5.99 -16.42 -3.80
C VAL A 426 5.48 -15.95 -2.45
N LEU A 427 5.05 -14.68 -2.40
CA LEU A 427 4.47 -14.03 -1.23
C LEU A 427 3.00 -13.71 -1.49
N LEU A 428 2.10 -14.13 -0.62
CA LEU A 428 0.71 -13.68 -0.62
C LEU A 428 0.55 -12.41 0.21
N SER A 429 -0.18 -11.44 -0.33
CA SER A 429 -0.50 -10.19 0.37
C SER A 429 -2.00 -9.96 0.49
N GLY A 430 -2.42 -9.48 1.66
CA GLY A 430 -3.81 -9.06 1.94
C GLY A 430 -4.17 -7.67 1.41
N LEU A 431 -3.25 -6.98 0.73
CA LEU A 431 -3.48 -5.64 0.17
C LEU A 431 -4.67 -5.64 -0.81
N GLY A 432 -5.45 -4.57 -0.78
CA GLY A 432 -6.68 -4.39 -1.56
C GLY A 432 -7.98 -4.71 -0.80
N ALA A 433 -7.92 -5.54 0.25
CA ALA A 433 -9.11 -5.91 1.02
C ALA A 433 -9.80 -4.71 1.67
N ASP A 434 -9.03 -3.71 2.08
CA ASP A 434 -9.56 -2.54 2.77
C ASP A 434 -10.29 -1.56 1.85
N GLU A 435 -9.74 -1.33 0.66
CA GLU A 435 -10.36 -0.54 -0.41
C GLU A 435 -11.65 -1.20 -0.90
N LEU A 436 -11.63 -2.53 -1.05
CA LEU A 436 -12.75 -3.29 -1.62
C LEU A 436 -13.91 -3.49 -0.64
N PHE A 437 -13.62 -3.75 0.64
CA PHE A 437 -14.63 -4.16 1.63
C PHE A 437 -14.83 -3.15 2.76
N GLY A 438 -14.34 -1.92 2.61
CA GLY A 438 -14.62 -0.86 3.57
C GLY A 438 -13.88 -1.01 4.88
N GLY A 439 -12.55 -1.13 4.83
CA GLY A 439 -11.70 -1.33 6.01
C GLY A 439 -11.16 -0.06 6.67
N TYR A 440 -11.02 1.06 5.97
CA TYR A 440 -10.48 2.28 6.56
C TYR A 440 -11.49 3.02 7.47
N SER A 441 -11.00 3.66 8.53
CA SER A 441 -11.83 4.47 9.45
C SER A 441 -12.55 5.61 8.74
N ARG A 442 -11.96 6.13 7.65
CA ARG A 442 -12.60 7.16 6.81
C ARG A 442 -13.90 6.68 6.17
N HIS A 443 -14.06 5.38 5.92
CA HIS A 443 -15.32 4.81 5.42
C HIS A 443 -16.44 4.93 6.45
N GLU A 444 -16.14 4.57 7.71
CA GLU A 444 -17.10 4.75 8.81
C GLU A 444 -17.44 6.23 9.01
N LEU A 445 -16.45 7.12 8.88
CA LEU A 445 -16.67 8.56 8.96
C LEU A 445 -17.54 9.09 7.80
N ALA A 446 -17.30 8.62 6.57
CA ALA A 446 -18.10 8.97 5.41
C ALA A 446 -19.56 8.52 5.58
N PHE A 447 -19.76 7.31 6.11
CA PHE A 447 -21.07 6.80 6.48
C PHE A 447 -21.74 7.65 7.56
N LYS A 448 -21.04 8.00 8.65
CA LYS A 448 -21.59 8.86 9.71
C LYS A 448 -21.99 10.25 9.20
N ARG A 449 -21.28 10.78 8.19
CA ARG A 449 -21.52 12.12 7.64
C ARG A 449 -22.69 12.17 6.65
N ARG A 450 -22.79 11.19 5.74
CA ARG A 450 -23.77 11.23 4.62
C ARG A 450 -24.50 9.90 4.39
N GLY A 451 -24.47 8.97 5.34
CA GLY A 451 -25.06 7.64 5.19
C GLY A 451 -24.39 6.83 4.07
N TYR A 452 -25.14 5.90 3.48
CA TYR A 452 -24.63 5.02 2.42
C TYR A 452 -24.13 5.75 1.18
N SER A 453 -24.72 6.90 0.80
CA SER A 453 -24.25 7.66 -0.36
C SER A 453 -22.82 8.18 -0.14
N GLY A 454 -22.52 8.72 1.05
CA GLY A 454 -21.16 9.14 1.39
C GLY A 454 -20.15 8.00 1.40
N LEU A 455 -20.57 6.83 1.87
CA LEU A 455 -19.74 5.63 1.89
C LEU A 455 -19.46 5.09 0.47
N ILE A 456 -20.47 5.09 -0.40
CA ILE A 456 -20.34 4.72 -1.82
C ILE A 456 -19.31 5.62 -2.51
N ASP A 457 -19.45 6.95 -2.38
CA ASP A 457 -18.53 7.92 -2.97
C ASP A 457 -17.08 7.67 -2.52
N GLU A 458 -16.87 7.43 -1.22
CA GLU A 458 -15.54 7.22 -0.64
C GLU A 458 -14.91 5.90 -1.11
N LEU A 459 -15.68 4.81 -1.16
CA LEU A 459 -15.21 3.52 -1.64
C LEU A 459 -14.88 3.56 -3.14
N GLU A 460 -15.74 4.17 -3.96
CA GLU A 460 -15.52 4.36 -5.39
C GLU A 460 -14.21 5.14 -5.66
N LEU A 461 -13.95 6.18 -4.86
CA LEU A 461 -12.73 6.96 -4.93
C LEU A 461 -11.48 6.15 -4.59
N ASP A 462 -11.56 5.28 -3.58
CA ASP A 462 -10.43 4.44 -3.17
C ASP A 462 -10.11 3.35 -4.22
N VAL A 463 -11.13 2.65 -4.71
CA VAL A 463 -10.92 1.60 -5.73
C VAL A 463 -10.43 2.17 -7.06
N SER A 464 -10.89 3.36 -7.47
CA SER A 464 -10.47 4.01 -8.72
C SER A 464 -9.00 4.46 -8.70
N ARG A 465 -8.42 4.68 -7.51
CA ARG A 465 -7.04 5.17 -7.34
C ARG A 465 -6.02 4.09 -7.02
N ILE A 466 -6.44 2.84 -6.77
CA ILE A 466 -5.57 1.79 -6.24
C ILE A 466 -4.32 1.54 -7.11
N GLY A 467 -4.50 1.50 -8.44
CA GLY A 467 -3.42 1.23 -9.39
C GLY A 467 -2.45 2.39 -9.60
N GLN A 468 -2.85 3.61 -9.22
CA GLN A 468 -2.03 4.80 -9.34
C GLN A 468 -1.24 5.11 -8.07
N ARG A 469 -1.71 4.65 -6.89
CA ARG A 469 -1.15 5.07 -5.60
C ARG A 469 -0.22 4.09 -4.92
N ASN A 470 -0.49 2.79 -4.99
CA ASN A 470 0.15 1.83 -4.08
C ASN A 470 0.95 0.75 -4.80
N LEU A 471 0.38 0.14 -5.84
CA LEU A 471 0.82 -1.18 -6.27
C LEU A 471 2.15 -1.19 -7.04
N GLY A 472 2.47 -0.13 -7.79
CA GLY A 472 3.77 0.01 -8.46
C GLY A 472 4.92 0.12 -7.45
N ARG A 473 4.78 1.00 -6.44
CA ARG A 473 5.72 1.13 -5.31
C ARG A 473 5.94 -0.21 -4.62
N ASP A 474 4.84 -0.88 -4.29
CA ASP A 474 4.86 -2.14 -3.53
C ASP A 474 5.58 -3.26 -4.31
N ASP A 475 5.34 -3.36 -5.61
CA ASP A 475 6.04 -4.30 -6.50
C ASP A 475 7.55 -4.02 -6.58
N ARG A 476 7.96 -2.75 -6.70
CA ARG A 476 9.41 -2.39 -6.71
C ARG A 476 10.12 -2.77 -5.43
N ILE A 477 9.47 -2.50 -4.30
CA ILE A 477 10.02 -2.75 -2.98
C ILE A 477 10.19 -4.23 -2.70
N MET A 478 9.15 -5.04 -2.92
CA MET A 478 9.19 -6.46 -2.56
C MET A 478 9.99 -7.29 -3.54
N ALA A 479 9.91 -7.00 -4.84
CA ALA A 479 10.65 -7.72 -5.86
C ALA A 479 12.16 -7.56 -5.72
N HIS A 480 12.67 -6.53 -5.01
CA HIS A 480 14.09 -6.36 -4.73
C HIS A 480 14.76 -7.60 -4.09
N TRP A 481 13.99 -8.45 -3.43
CA TRP A 481 14.49 -9.66 -2.78
C TRP A 481 14.33 -10.93 -3.61
N GLY A 482 14.08 -10.80 -4.93
CA GLY A 482 13.87 -11.96 -5.81
C GLY A 482 12.62 -12.75 -5.43
N ARG A 483 11.57 -12.05 -4.98
CA ARG A 483 10.29 -12.65 -4.57
C ARG A 483 9.14 -11.97 -5.26
N GLU A 484 8.21 -12.78 -5.75
CA GLU A 484 6.98 -12.29 -6.36
C GLU A 484 5.88 -12.17 -5.33
N VAL A 485 5.31 -10.98 -5.20
CA VAL A 485 4.07 -10.80 -4.46
C VAL A 485 2.86 -11.10 -5.37
N ARG A 486 1.85 -11.76 -4.81
CA ARG A 486 0.55 -12.06 -5.43
C ARG A 486 -0.56 -11.49 -4.55
N PHE A 487 -1.58 -10.91 -5.18
CA PHE A 487 -2.67 -10.19 -4.52
C PHE A 487 -4.02 -10.88 -4.79
N PRO A 488 -4.45 -11.85 -3.95
CA PRO A 488 -5.70 -12.57 -4.19
C PRO A 488 -6.94 -11.68 -4.16
N TYR A 489 -6.96 -10.64 -3.32
CA TYR A 489 -8.05 -9.68 -3.26
C TYR A 489 -8.16 -8.80 -4.51
N LEU A 490 -7.05 -8.63 -5.25
CA LEU A 490 -6.98 -7.84 -6.48
C LEU A 490 -6.97 -8.74 -7.72
N ASP A 491 -7.53 -9.93 -7.61
CA ASP A 491 -7.97 -10.70 -8.77
C ASP A 491 -9.14 -10.01 -9.44
N GLU A 492 -9.17 -10.00 -10.77
CA GLU A 492 -10.18 -9.31 -11.57
C GLU A 492 -11.60 -9.75 -11.20
N GLU A 493 -11.82 -11.03 -10.89
CA GLU A 493 -13.14 -11.55 -10.55
C GLU A 493 -13.54 -11.23 -9.10
N VAL A 494 -12.59 -11.18 -8.17
CA VAL A 494 -12.82 -10.72 -6.79
C VAL A 494 -13.09 -9.22 -6.77
N PHE A 495 -12.30 -8.45 -7.52
CA PHE A 495 -12.44 -7.01 -7.67
C PHE A 495 -13.80 -6.67 -8.28
N LYS A 496 -14.16 -7.33 -9.40
CA LYS A 496 -15.45 -7.15 -10.07
C LYS A 496 -16.61 -7.44 -9.15
N PHE A 497 -16.58 -8.56 -8.42
CA PHE A 497 -17.58 -8.89 -7.41
C PHE A 497 -17.69 -7.79 -6.35
N ALA A 498 -16.58 -7.32 -5.80
CA ALA A 498 -16.59 -6.31 -4.76
C ALA A 498 -17.13 -4.95 -5.24
N ILE A 499 -16.80 -4.50 -6.45
CA ILE A 499 -17.33 -3.23 -6.95
C ILE A 499 -18.80 -3.34 -7.39
N SER A 500 -19.23 -4.49 -7.90
CA SER A 500 -20.62 -4.69 -8.35
C SER A 500 -21.58 -5.05 -7.21
N SER A 501 -21.06 -5.48 -6.06
CA SER A 501 -21.88 -5.79 -4.90
C SER A 501 -22.34 -4.51 -4.18
N PRO A 502 -23.61 -4.45 -3.75
CA PRO A 502 -24.08 -3.35 -2.93
C PRO A 502 -23.25 -3.17 -1.65
N VAL A 503 -23.10 -1.93 -1.20
CA VAL A 503 -22.18 -1.61 -0.11
C VAL A 503 -22.54 -2.29 1.21
N TRP A 504 -23.83 -2.41 1.53
CA TRP A 504 -24.30 -3.10 2.74
C TRP A 504 -24.01 -4.61 2.74
N GLU A 505 -23.73 -5.22 1.59
CA GLU A 505 -23.28 -6.61 1.50
C GLU A 505 -21.75 -6.77 1.65
N LYS A 506 -21.02 -5.68 1.88
CA LYS A 506 -19.56 -5.66 2.06
C LYS A 506 -19.16 -5.18 3.45
N CYS A 507 -19.68 -4.02 3.82
CA CYS A 507 -19.53 -3.37 5.11
C CYS A 507 -20.89 -2.83 5.55
N ASP A 508 -21.23 -3.04 6.82
CA ASP A 508 -22.58 -2.81 7.32
C ASP A 508 -22.50 -1.94 8.57
N PHE A 509 -22.28 -0.65 8.34
CA PHE A 509 -22.10 0.36 9.38
C PHE A 509 -23.40 0.77 10.06
N GLU A 510 -24.55 0.48 9.46
CA GLU A 510 -25.86 0.73 10.07
C GLU A 510 -26.14 -0.28 11.19
N ASN A 511 -25.93 -1.57 10.93
CA ASN A 511 -26.18 -2.62 11.92
C ASN A 511 -24.94 -2.85 12.78
N VAL A 512 -24.58 -1.91 13.67
CA VAL A 512 -23.30 -1.95 14.42
C VAL A 512 -23.07 -3.26 15.19
N PHE A 513 -24.14 -3.89 15.69
CA PHE A 513 -24.06 -5.14 16.44
C PHE A 513 -24.37 -6.35 15.57
N HIS A 514 -23.46 -7.33 15.55
CA HIS A 514 -23.71 -8.67 15.04
C HIS A 514 -23.21 -9.69 16.08
N PRO A 515 -23.97 -10.73 16.44
CA PRO A 515 -23.59 -11.66 17.53
C PRO A 515 -22.19 -12.29 17.37
N ALA A 516 -21.76 -12.52 16.13
CA ALA A 516 -20.45 -13.09 15.83
C ALA A 516 -19.34 -12.06 15.55
N VAL A 517 -19.66 -10.76 15.38
CA VAL A 517 -18.70 -9.77 14.87
C VAL A 517 -18.77 -8.46 15.65
N ILE A 518 -17.61 -7.94 16.07
CA ILE A 518 -17.49 -6.74 16.91
C ILE A 518 -17.41 -5.44 16.09
N ASP A 519 -17.07 -5.52 14.81
CA ASP A 519 -16.74 -4.35 13.98
C ASP A 519 -17.49 -4.40 12.63
N PRO A 520 -18.23 -3.34 12.25
CA PRO A 520 -18.93 -3.24 10.97
C PRO A 520 -18.03 -3.12 9.73
N ALA A 521 -16.77 -2.67 9.89
CA ALA A 521 -15.83 -2.57 8.80
C ALA A 521 -15.44 -3.97 8.28
N LYS A 522 -15.44 -4.16 6.96
CA LYS A 522 -15.17 -5.46 6.31
C LYS A 522 -16.03 -6.61 6.84
N ARG A 523 -17.29 -6.35 7.18
CA ARG A 523 -18.17 -7.34 7.81
C ARG A 523 -18.22 -8.66 7.03
N ILE A 524 -18.28 -8.62 5.70
CA ILE A 524 -18.30 -9.83 4.88
C ILE A 524 -17.05 -10.72 5.13
N LEU A 525 -15.86 -10.11 5.26
CA LEU A 525 -14.62 -10.85 5.55
C LEU A 525 -14.56 -11.35 6.99
N ARG A 526 -15.17 -10.64 7.95
CA ARG A 526 -15.24 -11.06 9.35
C ARG A 526 -16.16 -12.27 9.52
N LEU A 527 -17.30 -12.27 8.84
CA LEU A 527 -18.19 -13.43 8.77
C LEU A 527 -17.49 -14.61 8.09
N LEU A 528 -16.74 -14.36 7.01
CA LEU A 528 -15.95 -15.40 6.35
C LEU A 528 -14.89 -15.98 7.29
N ALA A 529 -14.18 -15.14 8.02
CA ALA A 529 -13.19 -15.60 8.99
C ALA A 529 -13.81 -16.49 10.09
N ASP A 530 -14.96 -16.09 10.65
CA ASP A 530 -15.67 -16.89 11.65
C ASP A 530 -16.20 -18.21 11.06
N GLN A 531 -16.71 -18.22 9.80
CA GLN A 531 -17.10 -19.43 9.07
C GLN A 531 -15.90 -20.37 8.77
N LEU A 532 -14.67 -19.83 8.78
CA LEU A 532 -13.43 -20.59 8.58
C LEU A 532 -12.77 -21.00 9.91
N ASP A 533 -13.52 -20.97 11.02
CA ASP A 533 -13.05 -21.28 12.37
C ASP A 533 -11.93 -20.35 12.85
N LEU A 534 -12.01 -19.05 12.50
CA LEU A 534 -11.08 -18.00 12.95
C LEU A 534 -11.77 -16.92 13.81
N PRO A 535 -12.36 -17.28 14.95
CA PRO A 535 -13.11 -16.34 15.79
C PRO A 535 -12.28 -15.15 16.33
N ILE A 536 -11.00 -15.35 16.64
CA ILE A 536 -10.09 -14.32 17.14
C ILE A 536 -9.81 -13.32 16.02
N ALA A 537 -9.43 -13.78 14.82
CA ALA A 537 -9.20 -12.92 13.65
C ALA A 537 -10.45 -12.14 13.24
N ALA A 538 -11.63 -12.79 13.22
CA ALA A 538 -12.91 -12.17 12.89
C ALA A 538 -13.23 -10.95 13.77
N ARG A 539 -12.77 -10.98 15.03
CA ARG A 539 -13.04 -9.97 16.06
C ARG A 539 -11.89 -8.99 16.30
N GLN A 540 -10.76 -9.12 15.59
CA GLN A 540 -9.64 -8.17 15.71
C GLN A 540 -10.00 -6.80 15.12
N LYS A 541 -9.67 -5.73 15.85
CA LYS A 541 -9.74 -4.36 15.32
C LYS A 541 -8.60 -4.11 14.32
N LYS A 542 -8.91 -3.41 13.23
CA LYS A 542 -7.91 -3.05 12.22
C LYS A 542 -6.88 -2.07 12.79
N LYS A 543 -5.62 -2.22 12.37
CA LYS A 543 -4.54 -1.23 12.49
C LYS A 543 -3.84 -1.11 11.15
N ALA A 544 -3.49 0.11 10.73
CA ALA A 544 -2.75 0.29 9.48
C ALA A 544 -1.26 -0.07 9.67
N ILE A 545 -0.65 -0.66 8.65
CA ILE A 545 0.69 -1.27 8.69
C ILE A 545 1.77 -0.34 9.28
N GLN A 546 1.76 0.95 8.90
CA GLN A 546 2.70 1.96 9.40
C GLN A 546 2.65 2.19 10.92
N PHE A 547 1.48 2.01 11.53
CA PHE A 547 1.30 2.14 12.98
C PHE A 547 1.46 0.78 13.65
N GLY A 548 0.97 -0.27 13.00
CA GLY A 548 0.95 -1.63 13.49
C GLY A 548 2.36 -2.20 13.69
N SER A 549 3.26 -1.96 12.73
CA SER A 549 4.63 -2.48 12.70
C SER A 549 5.67 -1.54 13.36
N ARG A 550 5.26 -0.33 13.78
CA ARG A 550 6.12 0.72 14.38
C ARG A 550 7.28 1.20 13.50
N THR A 551 7.07 1.26 12.19
CA THR A 551 8.11 1.73 11.24
C THR A 551 8.68 3.09 11.64
N PRO A 552 9.99 3.33 11.45
CA PRO A 552 10.63 4.60 11.79
C PRO A 552 9.97 5.80 11.07
N ARG A 553 9.84 6.93 11.77
CA ARG A 553 9.45 8.23 11.19
C ARG A 553 10.64 9.18 11.15
N SER A 554 10.70 10.09 10.17
CA SER A 554 11.73 11.13 10.15
C SER A 554 11.70 12.05 11.39
N ARG A 555 12.85 12.65 11.72
CA ARG A 555 13.01 13.58 12.85
C ARG A 555 12.11 14.82 12.74
N ALA A 556 11.69 15.22 11.53
CA ALA A 556 10.87 16.40 11.29
C ALA A 556 9.42 16.25 11.81
N GLN A 557 8.76 15.12 11.58
CA GLN A 557 7.44 14.84 12.18
C GLN A 557 7.52 14.64 13.70
N GLN A 558 8.65 14.11 14.18
CA GLN A 558 8.88 13.94 15.62
C GLN A 558 9.04 15.29 16.35
N ALA A 559 9.63 16.29 15.69
CA ALA A 559 9.67 17.67 16.18
C ALA A 559 8.30 18.35 16.02
N ALA A 560 7.61 18.19 14.88
CA ALA A 560 6.30 18.79 14.64
C ALA A 560 5.23 18.33 15.63
N SER A 561 5.18 17.04 15.97
CA SER A 561 4.24 16.52 17.00
C SER A 561 4.55 17.01 18.42
N GLY A 562 5.83 17.19 18.76
CA GLY A 562 6.25 17.80 20.04
C GLY A 562 6.01 19.30 20.11
N VAL A 563 6.16 20.01 18.99
CA VAL A 563 5.89 21.45 18.86
C VAL A 563 4.39 21.72 18.85
N GLN A 564 3.58 20.89 18.18
CA GLN A 564 2.13 21.03 18.11
C GLN A 564 1.45 20.77 19.46
N LEU A 565 1.97 19.84 20.28
CA LEU A 565 1.54 19.67 21.68
C LEU A 565 1.88 20.89 22.55
N LYS A 566 3.08 21.47 22.39
CA LYS A 566 3.47 22.70 23.12
C LYS A 566 2.63 23.91 22.68
N PHE A 567 2.40 24.07 21.38
CA PHE A 567 1.55 25.12 20.83
C PHE A 567 0.10 25.01 21.33
N LEU A 568 -0.46 23.79 21.44
CA LEU A 568 -1.80 23.56 21.97
C LEU A 568 -1.92 23.86 23.48
N GLN A 569 -0.88 23.54 24.25
CA GLN A 569 -0.83 23.86 25.68
C GLN A 569 -0.67 25.38 25.92
N GLU A 570 0.19 26.05 25.16
CA GLU A 570 0.39 27.50 25.24
C GLU A 570 -0.82 28.28 24.72
N SER A 571 -1.46 27.83 23.63
CA SER A 571 -2.66 28.48 23.08
C SER A 571 -3.86 28.39 24.03
N ARG A 572 -4.06 27.25 24.70
CA ARG A 572 -5.08 27.12 25.76
C ARG A 572 -4.79 28.01 26.97
N LEU A 573 -3.52 28.17 27.36
CA LEU A 573 -3.11 29.09 28.42
C LEU A 573 -3.33 30.57 28.04
N ILE A 574 -3.14 30.92 26.77
CA ILE A 574 -3.39 32.28 26.24
C ILE A 574 -4.90 32.57 26.16
N GLU A 575 -5.72 31.63 25.71
CA GLU A 575 -7.19 31.78 25.72
C GLU A 575 -7.78 31.83 27.13
N LEU A 576 -7.27 31.03 28.07
CA LEU A 576 -7.64 31.12 29.49
C LEU A 576 -7.23 32.47 30.10
N ARG A 577 -6.05 33.01 29.76
CA ARG A 577 -5.64 34.35 30.21
C ARG A 577 -6.49 35.47 29.60
N ARG A 578 -6.92 35.33 28.34
CA ARG A 578 -7.87 36.27 27.68
C ARG A 578 -9.26 36.24 28.31
N MET A 579 -9.72 35.08 28.79
CA MET A 579 -11.01 34.96 29.49
C MET A 579 -10.97 35.51 30.93
N ILE A 580 -9.79 35.57 31.57
CA ILE A 580 -9.67 35.95 32.99
C ILE A 580 -9.43 37.47 33.18
N ASN A 581 -9.02 38.23 32.17
CA ASN A 581 -8.74 39.67 32.34
C ASN A 581 -9.09 40.53 31.10
N PRO A 582 -10.35 41.02 30.97
CA PRO A 582 -10.77 41.82 29.83
C PRO A 582 -10.60 43.31 30.13
N ARG A 583 -9.38 43.85 30.17
CA ARG A 583 -9.19 45.32 30.09
C ARG A 583 -7.96 45.71 29.27
N SER A 584 -8.24 46.70 28.40
CA SER A 584 -7.38 47.62 27.66
C SER A 584 -6.41 47.02 26.65
N PHE A 585 -6.67 47.25 25.36
CA PHE A 585 -5.67 47.83 24.45
C PHE A 585 -6.38 48.76 23.45
N GLY A 586 -5.86 49.99 23.35
CA GLY A 586 -6.24 50.99 22.36
C GLY A 586 -5.48 50.80 21.05
N ASP A 587 -5.92 51.59 20.07
CA ASP A 587 -5.41 51.69 18.70
C ASP A 587 -3.89 51.89 18.65
N ASP A 588 -3.20 51.06 17.87
CA ASP A 588 -2.12 51.47 16.96
C ASP A 588 -1.70 50.29 16.06
N ASP A 589 -1.63 50.58 14.76
CA ASP A 589 -1.19 49.71 13.67
C ASP A 589 0.33 49.48 13.72
N ASP A 590 0.76 48.25 14.04
CA ASP A 590 1.88 47.50 13.44
C ASP A 590 2.28 46.34 14.36
N ARG A 591 2.05 45.08 13.93
CA ARG A 591 2.37 43.89 14.74
C ARG A 591 3.60 43.16 14.22
N TYR A 592 4.72 43.32 14.92
CA TYR A 592 5.85 42.39 14.91
C TYR A 592 5.62 41.29 15.94
N PHE A 593 6.08 40.06 15.65
CA PHE A 593 6.17 39.00 16.66
C PHE A 593 7.62 38.53 16.81
N ARG A 594 8.06 38.39 18.07
CA ARG A 594 9.38 37.86 18.45
C ARG A 594 9.26 36.41 18.94
N VAL A 595 10.21 35.58 18.54
CA VAL A 595 10.42 34.23 19.07
C VAL A 595 11.87 34.18 19.55
N GLY A 596 12.09 34.16 20.86
CA GLY A 596 13.42 34.32 21.44
C GLY A 596 14.08 35.66 21.06
N SER A 597 15.36 35.65 20.67
CA SER A 597 16.12 36.86 20.29
C SER A 597 15.97 37.29 18.82
N ALA A 598 15.16 36.60 18.01
CA ALA A 598 14.94 36.95 16.59
C ALA A 598 13.60 37.65 16.35
N THR A 599 13.59 38.62 15.41
CA THR A 599 12.40 39.40 15.01
C THR A 599 12.09 39.14 13.53
N PHE A 600 10.85 38.78 13.21
CA PHE A 600 10.42 38.51 11.83
C PHE A 600 9.43 39.58 11.34
N ARG A 601 9.53 39.96 10.05
CA ARG A 601 8.65 40.91 9.36
C ARG A 601 7.84 40.17 8.29
N VAL A 602 6.53 40.41 8.22
CA VAL A 602 5.65 39.88 7.17
C VAL A 602 5.22 41.04 6.28
N PRO A 603 5.52 41.06 4.98
CA PRO A 603 4.93 42.03 4.07
C PRO A 603 3.62 41.46 3.49
N PHE A 604 2.49 42.12 3.78
CA PHE A 604 1.25 41.92 3.02
C PHE A 604 1.12 43.07 2.02
N GLN A 605 1.07 42.74 0.73
CA GLN A 605 0.66 43.67 -0.31
C GLN A 605 -0.12 42.88 -1.35
N PHE A 606 -1.45 42.97 -1.34
CA PHE A 606 -2.29 42.87 -2.55
C PHE A 606 -3.63 43.59 -2.28
N SER A 607 -3.99 44.44 -3.23
CA SER A 607 -5.18 45.27 -3.28
C SER A 607 -6.44 44.43 -3.55
N CYS A 608 -7.54 44.80 -2.90
CA CYS A 608 -8.88 44.35 -3.24
C CYS A 608 -9.26 44.84 -4.65
N ASP A 609 -9.76 43.93 -5.49
CA ASP A 609 -11.06 44.10 -6.14
C ASP A 609 -11.56 42.76 -6.73
N GLU A 610 -12.82 42.46 -6.38
CA GLU A 610 -13.76 41.47 -6.93
C GLU A 610 -13.54 39.94 -6.73
N TYR A 611 -14.61 39.32 -6.18
CA TYR A 611 -14.91 37.88 -6.00
C TYR A 611 -14.29 37.12 -4.81
N TRP A 612 -14.92 37.23 -3.63
CA TRP A 612 -14.71 36.31 -2.49
C TRP A 612 -16.03 35.88 -1.82
N LEU A 613 -16.44 34.64 -2.08
CA LEU A 613 -17.31 33.80 -1.22
C LEU A 613 -17.38 32.39 -1.83
N PRO A 614 -16.35 31.52 -1.64
CA PRO A 614 -16.56 30.29 -0.87
C PRO A 614 -15.33 29.68 -0.14
N TRP A 615 -14.26 30.43 0.17
CA TRP A 615 -13.03 29.85 0.76
C TRP A 615 -12.88 29.95 2.30
N VAL A 616 -13.57 30.90 2.95
CA VAL A 616 -13.43 31.10 4.42
C VAL A 616 -14.18 30.02 5.24
N SER A 617 -15.18 29.35 4.66
CA SER A 617 -15.86 28.22 5.31
C SER A 617 -15.01 26.95 5.36
N ARG A 618 -14.02 26.78 4.47
CA ARG A 618 -13.20 25.55 4.37
C ARG A 618 -11.99 25.55 5.30
N ALA A 619 -11.49 26.73 5.70
CA ALA A 619 -10.33 26.84 6.59
C ALA A 619 -10.68 26.53 8.05
N SER A 620 -11.89 26.89 8.50
CA SER A 620 -12.40 26.51 9.83
C SER A 620 -12.61 25.00 9.96
N GLU A 621 -13.16 24.36 8.92
CA GLU A 621 -13.37 22.90 8.90
C GLU A 621 -12.04 22.11 8.91
N LEU A 622 -10.99 22.62 8.26
CA LEU A 622 -9.68 21.95 8.23
C LEU A 622 -8.99 21.96 9.61
N VAL A 623 -9.13 23.06 10.35
CA VAL A 623 -8.51 23.20 11.69
C VAL A 623 -9.23 22.32 12.72
N ASP A 624 -10.56 22.26 12.67
CA ASP A 624 -11.33 21.38 13.56
C ASP A 624 -11.13 19.89 13.25
N THR A 625 -10.96 19.52 11.97
CA THR A 625 -10.71 18.12 11.58
C THR A 625 -9.32 17.64 12.04
N ILE A 626 -8.29 18.51 11.96
CA ILE A 626 -6.94 18.18 12.41
C ILE A 626 -6.85 18.08 13.95
N LEU A 627 -7.70 18.81 14.68
CA LEU A 627 -7.74 18.82 16.15
C LEU A 627 -8.43 17.59 16.75
N VAL A 628 -9.46 17.05 16.08
CA VAL A 628 -10.17 15.84 16.54
C VAL A 628 -9.35 14.57 16.29
N ASP A 629 -8.61 14.50 15.19
CA ASP A 629 -7.85 13.29 14.81
C ASP A 629 -6.63 13.01 15.72
N ASN A 630 -6.07 14.03 16.36
CA ASN A 630 -4.84 13.88 17.16
C ASN A 630 -5.07 13.65 18.66
N LEU A 631 -6.23 14.02 19.22
CA LEU A 631 -6.50 13.88 20.66
C LEU A 631 -7.12 12.53 21.06
N PHE A 632 -7.84 11.85 20.17
CA PHE A 632 -8.67 10.68 20.53
C PHE A 632 -7.90 9.39 20.83
N TRP A 633 -6.58 9.35 20.60
CA TRP A 633 -5.77 8.12 20.77
C TRP A 633 -5.06 8.00 22.13
N TRP A 634 -5.19 8.97 23.03
CA TRP A 634 -4.39 9.04 24.28
C TRP A 634 -5.14 8.88 25.61
N LEU A 635 -6.44 8.56 25.62
CA LEU A 635 -7.20 8.33 26.88
C LEU A 635 -8.22 7.17 26.73
N PRO A 636 -7.92 5.95 27.21
CA PRO A 636 -8.84 4.81 27.00
C PRO A 636 -10.04 4.69 27.97
N ASP A 637 -10.06 5.32 29.15
CA ASP A 637 -10.98 4.90 30.23
C ASP A 637 -11.81 6.03 30.88
N ILE A 638 -12.61 6.79 30.13
CA ILE A 638 -13.65 7.66 30.71
C ILE A 638 -14.93 7.64 29.87
N TYR A 639 -15.64 6.51 29.78
CA TYR A 639 -17.03 6.53 29.28
C TYR A 639 -17.88 5.39 29.86
N THR A 640 -18.38 5.55 31.08
CA THR A 640 -19.47 4.70 31.61
C THR A 640 -20.54 5.43 32.42
N HIS A 641 -20.59 6.77 32.47
CA HIS A 641 -21.67 7.48 33.19
C HIS A 641 -22.42 8.51 32.33
N ALA A 642 -23.75 8.48 32.49
CA ALA A 642 -24.71 9.30 31.76
C ALA A 642 -24.43 10.80 31.94
N TRP A 643 -24.44 11.53 30.82
CA TRP A 643 -24.23 12.97 30.77
C TRP A 643 -25.41 13.72 31.39
N PRO A 644 -25.20 14.67 32.33
CA PRO A 644 -26.24 15.61 32.71
C PRO A 644 -26.42 16.65 31.60
N THR A 645 -27.66 16.86 31.15
CA THR A 645 -28.03 17.76 30.05
C THR A 645 -28.11 19.25 30.45
N ASP A 646 -27.52 19.66 31.58
CA ASP A 646 -27.56 21.04 32.07
C ASP A 646 -26.22 21.78 31.79
N PRO A 647 -26.22 22.89 31.04
CA PRO A 647 -25.02 23.63 30.64
C PRO A 647 -24.24 24.29 31.80
N ASN A 648 -24.77 24.26 33.03
CA ASN A 648 -24.17 24.90 34.20
C ASN A 648 -23.23 24.00 35.02
N TRP A 649 -23.04 22.74 34.62
CA TRP A 649 -22.11 21.81 35.26
C TRP A 649 -20.82 21.69 34.44
N ARG A 650 -19.65 21.81 35.09
CA ARG A 650 -18.34 21.65 34.45
C ARG A 650 -17.53 20.59 35.19
N ILE A 651 -16.77 19.80 34.43
CA ILE A 651 -15.83 18.79 34.95
C ILE A 651 -14.54 19.50 35.36
N VAL A 652 -14.06 19.27 36.58
CA VAL A 652 -12.73 19.70 37.02
C VAL A 652 -11.94 18.47 37.42
N THR A 653 -10.97 18.07 36.62
CA THR A 653 -9.96 17.08 36.99
C THR A 653 -8.85 17.77 37.77
N LEU A 654 -8.79 17.55 39.08
CA LEU A 654 -7.62 17.89 39.89
C LEU A 654 -6.59 16.77 39.73
N GLY A 655 -5.49 17.06 39.06
CA GLY A 655 -4.33 16.18 39.02
C GLY A 655 -3.48 16.37 40.26
N SER A 656 -3.56 15.44 41.21
CA SER A 656 -2.42 14.82 41.90
C SER A 656 -2.89 14.01 43.11
N SER A 657 -2.58 12.73 43.13
CA SER A 657 -2.34 12.02 44.39
C SER A 657 -1.17 11.07 44.18
N PHE A 658 -0.03 11.45 44.74
CA PHE A 658 0.99 10.50 45.14
C PHE A 658 0.51 9.79 46.42
N GLU A 659 0.76 8.48 46.46
CA GLU A 659 0.67 7.55 47.60
C GLU A 659 -0.72 7.19 48.15
N GLY A 660 -1.07 5.90 48.03
CA GLY A 660 -2.15 5.25 48.76
C GLY A 660 -3.30 4.75 47.87
N PHE A 661 -3.58 3.45 47.95
CA PHE A 661 -4.65 2.74 47.23
C PHE A 661 -6.00 3.48 47.27
N GLY A 662 -6.51 3.92 46.11
CA GLY A 662 -7.86 4.43 45.91
C GLY A 662 -8.12 4.83 44.46
N GLU A 663 -9.28 4.45 43.90
CA GLU A 663 -9.67 4.78 42.51
C GLU A 663 -9.84 6.29 42.29
N PRO A 664 -9.57 6.81 41.07
CA PRO A 664 -9.77 8.22 40.75
C PRO A 664 -11.27 8.58 40.74
N SER A 665 -11.73 9.35 41.73
CA SER A 665 -13.11 9.86 41.75
C SER A 665 -13.24 11.16 40.96
N VAL A 666 -14.09 11.19 39.92
CA VAL A 666 -14.50 12.40 39.22
C VAL A 666 -15.53 13.14 40.08
N LYS A 667 -15.26 14.40 40.45
CA LYS A 667 -16.21 15.26 41.18
C LYS A 667 -16.77 16.35 40.27
N TYR A 668 -18.08 16.54 40.33
CA TYR A 668 -18.82 17.57 39.59
C TYR A 668 -19.12 18.75 40.52
N TYR A 669 -18.89 19.98 40.07
CA TYR A 669 -19.19 21.19 40.85
C TYR A 669 -20.12 22.12 40.07
N ASN A 670 -21.07 22.72 40.80
CA ASN A 670 -21.93 23.78 40.29
C ASN A 670 -21.32 25.14 40.64
N ILE A 671 -20.92 25.90 39.62
CA ILE A 671 -20.11 27.12 39.78
C ILE A 671 -20.89 28.26 40.48
N LYS A 672 -22.23 28.22 40.54
CA LYS A 672 -23.02 29.24 41.25
C LYS A 672 -23.00 29.10 42.77
N LYS A 673 -22.37 28.07 43.35
CA LYS A 673 -22.31 27.84 44.81
C LYS A 673 -20.89 27.80 45.41
N LEU A 674 -19.87 28.26 44.69
CA LEU A 674 -18.52 28.32 45.25
C LEU A 674 -18.36 29.58 46.12
N SER A 675 -18.13 29.38 47.42
CA SER A 675 -17.78 30.48 48.34
C SER A 675 -16.35 30.96 48.09
N GLN A 676 -16.10 32.24 48.39
CA GLN A 676 -14.82 32.96 48.23
C GLN A 676 -13.54 32.19 48.62
N PRO A 677 -13.50 31.31 49.64
CA PRO A 677 -12.29 30.56 49.98
C PRO A 677 -11.81 29.57 48.90
N ALA A 678 -12.72 29.05 48.05
CA ALA A 678 -12.37 28.07 47.01
C ALA A 678 -11.62 28.69 45.82
N LEU A 679 -11.74 30.01 45.61
CA LEU A 679 -11.06 30.74 44.53
C LEU A 679 -9.58 31.03 44.83
N GLN A 680 -9.19 31.13 46.11
CA GLN A 680 -7.79 31.39 46.50
C GLN A 680 -6.86 30.19 46.31
N ILE A 681 -7.36 28.95 46.44
CA ILE A 681 -6.55 27.73 46.27
C ILE A 681 -6.13 27.53 44.80
N LEU A 682 -6.92 28.02 43.84
CA LEU A 682 -6.61 27.94 42.41
C LEU A 682 -5.57 28.98 41.95
N GLN A 683 -5.31 30.02 42.73
CA GLN A 683 -4.38 31.11 42.36
C GLN A 683 -2.94 30.89 42.86
N SER A 684 -2.68 29.97 43.80
CA SER A 684 -1.37 29.83 44.46
C SER A 684 -0.42 28.78 43.85
N THR A 685 -0.84 27.99 42.86
CA THR A 685 0.05 27.03 42.18
C THR A 685 0.74 27.64 40.96
N SER A 686 1.66 28.58 41.20
CA SER A 686 2.67 29.00 40.23
C SER A 686 4.02 28.36 40.58
N LEU A 687 4.33 27.21 39.97
CA LEU A 687 5.67 26.62 40.03
C LEU A 687 6.50 27.20 38.89
N THR A 688 7.39 28.13 39.23
CA THR A 688 8.49 28.64 38.41
C THR A 688 9.48 27.51 38.08
N TRP A 689 9.74 27.28 36.80
CA TRP A 689 10.89 26.51 36.32
C TRP A 689 11.91 27.48 35.69
N GLN A 690 13.10 27.58 36.28
CA GLN A 690 14.27 28.21 35.68
C GLN A 690 14.96 27.20 34.73
N LEU A 691 15.24 27.68 33.50
CA LEU A 691 16.13 27.19 32.44
C LEU A 691 16.14 25.69 32.10
#